data_AF-A0AA88WBL8-F1
#
_entry.id   AF-A0AA88WBL8-F1
#
_cell.length_a   1.000
_cell.length_b   1.000
_cell.length_c   1.000
_cell.angle_alpha   90.00
_cell.angle_beta   90.00
_cell.angle_gamma   90.00
#
_symmetry.space_group_name_H-M   'P 1'
#
loop_
_entity.id
_entity.type
_entity.pdbx_description
1 polymer ?
#
loop_
_entity_poly.entity_id
_entity_poly.type
_entity_poly.pdbx_seq_one_letter_code
_entity_poly.pdbx_strand_id
1 'polypeptide(L)'
;MTVLHGYFSRYLSPSYGKNNHSSEVLLKSENYLNLIVDAADISPEEEYDYIVVGGGTAGCPLAATLSSNYSVLLLERGGLPHEHPDVLSEEKILVNLYKANDRDSPAQPFTSEDGIPNLRGRVLGGSSMINIGIYSRADSNFYSRTGIKWDMGAVEKAYEWVEESVVFGTEKLTTWESSVRDALLESNIGPDNGFTLDHVVGAKVTGATFDQTGRRHGAVELLNKANPENLRVIVNATVQRLNFSSSESSGFDLLICALGSPQLLLLSGVGPRPNLTSLNIPVFLDQPFIGQFMYDPPRNAINFVTPFPISGIGSHAVGISRDGFSINDVSSAPPFYSPVHWSQNKGREKRLDYGSNKKRNPLKSENYLNLIVDATDISPEEEYDYIVVGGSTAGCPLAATLSSNYSVLLLERGGLPYEHPDVLSEEKILVDLYEANDRDSPAQPFTSEDGIPSARGRVLGGSSTINVGIYSRADSDFYSRTGIKWDMGAVKKAYEWVEESVVFGTDKLTTWESSVRDALLESNIGPDNGFTLDHVVGAKVTGATFDERGRRHGAVELLNKANPENLRVIVNATVQRLNFSSSESSGFDLLIFILDQPFVGQFMYDPPRSTVNLVTPFPISGIGSHAIGISRDGFSINDISGATPFYSP
;
A
#
# COMPACT_ATOMS: atom_id res chain seq x y z
N MET A 1 -11.24 -15.89 -55.86
CA MET A 1 -12.57 -15.61 -56.43
C MET A 1 -13.08 -14.34 -55.76
N THR A 2 -13.58 -13.41 -56.56
CA THR A 2 -13.53 -11.95 -56.40
C THR A 2 -14.52 -11.35 -55.39
N VAL A 3 -14.08 -10.24 -54.78
CA VAL A 3 -14.74 -9.23 -53.93
C VAL A 3 -16.13 -8.77 -54.43
N LEU A 4 -17.04 -8.36 -53.52
CA LEU A 4 -17.89 -7.16 -53.68
C LEU A 4 -18.49 -6.64 -52.35
N HIS A 5 -18.41 -5.31 -52.19
CA HIS A 5 -18.90 -4.42 -51.13
C HIS A 5 -20.43 -4.28 -51.08
N GLY A 6 -20.97 -3.84 -49.92
CA GLY A 6 -22.30 -3.23 -49.80
C GLY A 6 -22.42 -2.28 -48.60
N TYR A 7 -22.41 -0.98 -48.85
CA TYR A 7 -22.82 0.08 -47.91
C TYR A 7 -24.35 0.18 -47.86
N PHE A 8 -24.93 0.35 -46.67
CA PHE A 8 -26.22 1.03 -46.49
C PHE A 8 -26.20 1.87 -45.20
N SER A 9 -26.39 3.18 -45.36
CA SER A 9 -26.70 4.14 -44.31
C SER A 9 -28.03 4.79 -44.68
N ARG A 10 -29.00 4.88 -43.76
CA ARG A 10 -29.74 6.11 -43.39
C ARG A 10 -31.01 5.88 -42.54
N TYR A 11 -31.08 6.68 -41.47
CA TYR A 11 -32.23 7.34 -40.83
C TYR A 11 -33.41 6.53 -40.25
N LEU A 12 -33.53 6.57 -38.92
CA LEU A 12 -34.81 6.87 -38.24
C LEU A 12 -34.53 7.80 -37.04
N SER A 13 -35.34 8.86 -36.92
CA SER A 13 -35.30 9.87 -35.86
C SER A 13 -36.07 9.41 -34.61
N PRO A 14 -35.92 10.09 -33.45
CA PRO A 14 -36.52 9.66 -32.19
C PRO A 14 -37.97 10.17 -32.07
N SER A 15 -38.92 9.26 -31.92
CA SER A 15 -40.27 9.58 -31.48
C SER A 15 -40.36 9.44 -29.95
N TYR A 16 -40.47 10.57 -29.27
CA TYR A 16 -40.85 10.66 -27.86
C TYR A 16 -42.22 10.00 -27.64
N GLY A 17 -42.23 8.94 -26.84
CA GLY A 17 -43.43 8.34 -26.27
C GLY A 17 -43.20 8.02 -24.81
N LYS A 18 -43.77 8.84 -23.91
CA LYS A 18 -43.94 8.47 -22.50
C LYS A 18 -44.75 7.17 -22.45
N ASN A 19 -44.29 6.15 -21.73
CA ASN A 19 -45.17 5.22 -21.01
C ASN A 19 -44.42 4.29 -20.05
N ASN A 20 -45.05 4.11 -18.88
CA ASN A 20 -44.64 3.33 -17.72
C ASN A 20 -44.56 1.81 -18.00
N HIS A 21 -43.47 1.31 -18.56
CA HIS A 21 -43.27 -0.13 -18.83
C HIS A 21 -41.91 -0.70 -18.37
N SER A 22 -41.20 -0.03 -17.47
CA SER A 22 -39.81 -0.41 -17.12
C SER A 22 -39.67 -1.67 -16.25
N SER A 23 -40.70 -2.14 -15.54
CA SER A 23 -40.55 -3.27 -14.61
C SER A 23 -40.78 -4.66 -15.23
N GLU A 24 -41.64 -4.81 -16.24
CA GLU A 24 -41.94 -6.13 -16.85
C GLU A 24 -40.98 -6.54 -17.97
N VAL A 25 -40.27 -5.59 -18.60
CA VAL A 25 -39.33 -5.89 -19.69
C VAL A 25 -37.97 -6.35 -19.15
N LEU A 26 -37.57 -5.91 -17.94
CA LEU A 26 -36.30 -6.26 -17.30
C LEU A 26 -36.21 -7.74 -16.88
N LEU A 27 -37.34 -8.40 -16.61
CA LEU A 27 -37.36 -9.81 -16.20
C LEU A 27 -37.18 -10.80 -17.38
N LYS A 28 -37.26 -10.35 -18.63
CA LYS A 28 -37.14 -11.23 -19.81
C LYS A 28 -35.69 -11.47 -20.28
N SER A 29 -34.69 -10.78 -19.74
CA SER A 29 -33.29 -10.90 -20.17
C SER A 29 -32.40 -11.79 -19.28
N GLU A 30 -32.92 -12.31 -18.17
CA GLU A 30 -32.14 -13.08 -17.17
C GLU A 30 -32.65 -14.52 -17.04
N ASN A 31 -32.41 -15.34 -18.07
CA ASN A 31 -32.85 -16.74 -18.11
C ASN A 31 -32.22 -17.60 -17.00
N TYR A 32 -31.05 -17.22 -16.50
CA TYR A 32 -30.35 -17.94 -15.44
C TYR A 32 -31.12 -17.98 -14.11
N LEU A 33 -32.07 -17.06 -13.87
CA LEU A 33 -32.88 -17.06 -12.65
C LEU A 33 -33.70 -18.35 -12.49
N ASN A 34 -34.04 -19.02 -13.59
CA ASN A 34 -34.75 -20.30 -13.56
C ASN A 34 -33.89 -21.46 -13.03
N LEU A 35 -32.57 -21.27 -12.92
CA LEU A 35 -31.62 -22.29 -12.43
C LEU A 35 -31.42 -22.22 -10.91
N ILE A 36 -31.95 -21.18 -10.27
CA ILE A 36 -31.61 -20.78 -8.91
C ILE A 36 -32.61 -21.37 -7.93
N VAL A 37 -32.08 -21.93 -6.85
CA VAL A 37 -32.84 -22.39 -5.69
C VAL A 37 -32.19 -21.81 -4.43
N ASP A 38 -32.98 -21.42 -3.44
CA ASP A 38 -32.45 -21.05 -2.13
C ASP A 38 -32.03 -22.30 -1.34
N ALA A 39 -30.94 -22.22 -0.58
CA ALA A 39 -30.48 -23.31 0.27
C ALA A 39 -31.54 -23.81 1.27
N ALA A 40 -32.50 -22.97 1.67
CA ALA A 40 -33.62 -23.35 2.53
C ALA A 40 -34.65 -24.28 1.85
N ASP A 41 -34.71 -24.26 0.51
CA ASP A 41 -35.73 -24.95 -0.28
C ASP A 41 -35.23 -26.25 -0.93
N ILE A 42 -34.02 -26.69 -0.56
CA ILE A 42 -33.39 -27.87 -1.16
C ILE A 42 -33.97 -29.18 -0.56
N SER A 43 -34.18 -30.18 -1.41
CA SER A 43 -34.44 -31.56 -1.00
C SER A 43 -33.11 -32.33 -0.93
N PRO A 44 -32.96 -33.37 -0.08
CA PRO A 44 -31.66 -33.95 0.24
C PRO A 44 -31.05 -34.81 -0.90
N GLU A 45 -29.71 -34.80 -0.92
CA GLU A 45 -28.74 -35.67 -1.63
C GLU A 45 -29.07 -36.08 -3.07
N GLU A 46 -28.72 -35.20 -4.01
CA GLU A 46 -28.55 -35.52 -5.43
C GLU A 46 -27.06 -35.66 -5.76
N GLU A 47 -26.71 -36.63 -6.60
CA GLU A 47 -25.34 -36.80 -7.12
C GLU A 47 -25.13 -35.92 -8.35
N TYR A 48 -23.97 -35.25 -8.41
CA TYR A 48 -23.54 -34.42 -9.52
C TYR A 48 -22.16 -34.86 -9.99
N ASP A 49 -21.88 -34.72 -11.29
CA ASP A 49 -20.55 -34.97 -11.84
C ASP A 49 -19.53 -33.95 -11.28
N TYR A 50 -19.94 -32.69 -11.16
CA TYR A 50 -19.14 -31.59 -10.64
C TYR A 50 -19.90 -30.74 -9.63
N ILE A 51 -19.22 -30.40 -8.53
CA ILE A 51 -19.69 -29.39 -7.58
C ILE A 51 -18.72 -28.22 -7.61
N VAL A 52 -19.21 -27.04 -7.98
CA VAL A 52 -18.45 -25.79 -7.99
C VAL A 52 -18.78 -25.01 -6.73
N VAL A 53 -17.76 -24.77 -5.90
CA VAL A 53 -17.91 -24.04 -4.64
C VAL A 53 -17.47 -22.59 -4.82
N GLY A 54 -18.46 -21.70 -4.82
CA GLY A 54 -18.33 -20.26 -5.02
C GLY A 54 -18.84 -19.82 -6.40
N GLY A 55 -19.99 -19.15 -6.43
CA GLY A 55 -20.61 -18.55 -7.62
C GLY A 55 -19.99 -17.22 -7.99
N GLY A 56 -18.65 -17.15 -8.01
CA GLY A 56 -17.90 -15.92 -8.25
C GLY A 56 -17.43 -15.71 -9.69
N THR A 57 -16.46 -14.81 -9.86
CA THR A 57 -15.93 -14.38 -11.16
C THR A 57 -15.49 -15.53 -12.07
N ALA A 58 -14.84 -16.56 -11.53
CA ALA A 58 -14.43 -17.73 -12.28
C ALA A 58 -15.35 -18.96 -12.06
N GLY A 59 -16.15 -18.97 -10.99
CA GLY A 59 -17.08 -20.08 -10.70
C GLY A 59 -18.27 -20.12 -11.64
N CYS A 60 -18.90 -18.97 -11.92
CA CYS A 60 -20.02 -18.89 -12.87
C CYS A 60 -19.67 -19.38 -14.29
N PRO A 61 -18.62 -18.86 -14.98
CA PRO A 61 -18.28 -19.32 -16.32
C PRO A 61 -17.84 -20.79 -16.35
N LEU A 62 -17.17 -21.28 -15.29
CA LEU A 62 -16.81 -22.69 -15.20
C LEU A 62 -18.05 -23.59 -15.13
N ALA A 63 -18.99 -23.27 -14.24
CA ALA A 63 -20.21 -24.04 -14.08
C ALA A 63 -21.03 -24.06 -15.38
N ALA A 64 -21.16 -22.91 -16.05
CA ALA A 64 -21.80 -22.82 -17.36
C ALA A 64 -21.09 -23.71 -18.40
N THR A 65 -19.76 -23.70 -18.44
CA THR A 65 -18.97 -24.51 -19.37
C THR A 65 -19.16 -26.01 -19.12
N LEU A 66 -19.01 -26.45 -17.87
CA LEU A 66 -19.15 -27.86 -17.48
C LEU A 66 -20.56 -28.40 -17.77
N SER A 67 -21.60 -27.57 -17.54
CA SER A 67 -23.00 -27.94 -17.77
C SER A 67 -23.30 -28.36 -19.21
N SER A 68 -22.44 -28.00 -20.17
CA SER A 68 -22.61 -28.40 -21.57
C SER A 68 -22.61 -29.92 -21.74
N ASN A 69 -21.91 -30.67 -20.88
CA ASN A 69 -21.75 -32.13 -21.00
C ASN A 69 -21.98 -32.91 -19.70
N TYR A 70 -22.07 -32.24 -18.55
CA TYR A 70 -22.09 -32.87 -17.23
C TYR A 70 -23.15 -32.27 -16.33
N SER A 71 -23.62 -33.02 -15.33
CA SER A 71 -24.46 -32.48 -14.26
C SER A 71 -23.61 -31.65 -13.29
N VAL A 72 -24.02 -30.40 -13.05
CA VAL A 72 -23.24 -29.43 -12.27
C VAL A 72 -24.09 -28.79 -11.18
N LEU A 73 -23.54 -28.77 -9.97
CA LEU A 73 -24.07 -28.00 -8.85
C LEU A 73 -23.16 -26.81 -8.55
N LEU A 74 -23.70 -25.60 -8.61
CA LEU A 74 -23.00 -24.38 -8.20
C LEU A 74 -23.52 -23.91 -6.84
N LEU A 75 -22.64 -23.76 -5.85
CA LEU A 75 -22.98 -23.32 -4.50
C LEU A 75 -22.42 -21.92 -4.23
N GLU A 76 -23.29 -20.96 -3.89
CA GLU A 76 -22.91 -19.60 -3.50
C GLU A 76 -23.46 -19.25 -2.12
N ARG A 77 -22.61 -18.67 -1.26
CA ARG A 77 -22.98 -18.30 0.11
C ARG A 77 -23.79 -17.01 0.21
N GLY A 78 -23.69 -16.12 -0.77
CA GLY A 78 -24.46 -14.89 -0.86
C GLY A 78 -25.80 -15.07 -1.58
N GLY A 79 -26.63 -14.03 -1.49
CA GLY A 79 -27.92 -13.93 -2.18
C GLY A 79 -27.78 -13.46 -3.62
N LEU A 80 -28.88 -12.92 -4.17
CA LEU A 80 -28.97 -12.55 -5.58
C LEU A 80 -28.64 -11.07 -5.81
N PRO A 81 -28.00 -10.70 -6.93
CA PRO A 81 -27.71 -9.30 -7.22
C PRO A 81 -28.93 -8.37 -7.20
N HIS A 82 -30.11 -8.87 -7.62
CA HIS A 82 -31.33 -8.05 -7.65
C HIS A 82 -31.91 -7.75 -6.26
N GLU A 83 -31.54 -8.52 -5.24
CA GLU A 83 -31.87 -8.21 -3.83
C GLU A 83 -31.05 -7.01 -3.32
N HIS A 84 -29.99 -6.64 -4.05
CA HIS A 84 -29.13 -5.52 -3.76
C HIS A 84 -29.03 -4.55 -4.95
N PRO A 85 -30.06 -3.77 -5.30
CA PRO A 85 -30.08 -2.94 -6.51
C PRO A 85 -28.90 -1.98 -6.69
N ASP A 86 -28.22 -1.61 -5.59
CA ASP A 86 -27.02 -0.79 -5.61
C ASP A 86 -25.84 -1.48 -6.32
N VAL A 87 -25.78 -2.82 -6.38
CA VAL A 87 -24.74 -3.54 -7.12
C VAL A 87 -24.92 -3.48 -8.64
N LEU A 88 -26.13 -3.18 -9.13
CA LEU A 88 -26.47 -3.22 -10.56
C LEU A 88 -26.19 -1.90 -11.29
N SER A 89 -25.72 -0.86 -10.59
CA SER A 89 -25.60 0.49 -11.13
C SER A 89 -24.20 1.07 -10.93
N GLU A 90 -23.63 1.63 -12.00
CA GLU A 90 -22.34 2.32 -12.00
C GLU A 90 -22.32 3.47 -10.97
N GLU A 91 -23.34 4.34 -10.97
CA GLU A 91 -23.45 5.50 -10.07
C GLU A 91 -23.43 5.14 -8.58
N LYS A 92 -23.68 3.87 -8.25
CA LYS A 92 -23.84 3.38 -6.88
C LYS A 92 -22.67 2.53 -6.39
N ILE A 93 -21.59 2.40 -7.16
CA ILE A 93 -20.39 1.66 -6.76
C ILE A 93 -19.93 2.06 -5.35
N LEU A 94 -19.66 3.35 -5.13
CA LEU A 94 -19.16 3.81 -3.83
C LEU A 94 -20.18 3.63 -2.71
N VAL A 95 -21.47 3.82 -2.99
CA VAL A 95 -22.55 3.62 -2.01
C VAL A 95 -22.57 2.17 -1.52
N ASN A 96 -22.40 1.21 -2.43
CA ASN A 96 -22.32 -0.21 -2.08
C ASN A 96 -21.11 -0.50 -1.17
N LEU A 97 -19.95 0.07 -1.47
CA LEU A 97 -18.74 -0.11 -0.64
C LEU A 97 -18.88 0.55 0.74
N TYR A 98 -19.47 1.76 0.83
CA TYR A 98 -19.70 2.44 2.11
C TYR A 98 -20.71 1.74 3.02
N LYS A 99 -21.66 0.99 2.44
CA LYS A 99 -22.66 0.20 3.17
C LYS A 99 -22.19 -1.22 3.52
N ALA A 100 -20.94 -1.58 3.17
CA ALA A 100 -20.39 -2.91 3.41
C ALA A 100 -20.50 -3.31 4.89
N ASN A 101 -20.91 -4.55 5.14
CA ASN A 101 -21.08 -5.09 6.48
C ASN A 101 -20.93 -6.62 6.51
N ASP A 102 -20.61 -7.17 7.68
CA ASP A 102 -20.32 -8.60 7.84
C ASP A 102 -21.55 -9.52 7.87
N ARG A 103 -22.77 -8.99 7.85
CA ARG A 103 -24.00 -9.77 8.02
C ARG A 103 -24.60 -10.21 6.70
N ASP A 104 -25.09 -9.26 5.91
CA ASP A 104 -25.94 -9.50 4.73
C ASP A 104 -25.55 -8.68 3.50
N SER A 105 -24.58 -7.75 3.62
CA SER A 105 -24.13 -6.98 2.46
C SER A 105 -23.47 -7.86 1.38
N PRO A 106 -23.67 -7.53 0.08
CA PRO A 106 -22.98 -8.17 -1.03
C PRO A 106 -21.46 -7.88 -1.03
N ALA A 107 -21.02 -6.84 -0.31
CA ALA A 107 -19.62 -6.57 -0.02
C ALA A 107 -19.34 -6.89 1.45
N GLN A 108 -18.54 -7.93 1.68
CA GLN A 108 -18.07 -8.31 3.02
C GLN A 108 -16.75 -7.60 3.33
N PRO A 109 -16.66 -6.79 4.39
CA PRO A 109 -15.42 -6.18 4.82
C PRO A 109 -14.49 -7.15 5.55
N PHE A 110 -13.21 -6.86 5.51
CA PHE A 110 -12.19 -7.46 6.37
C PHE A 110 -11.01 -6.48 6.51
N THR A 111 -10.11 -6.76 7.45
CA THR A 111 -8.87 -5.99 7.62
C THR A 111 -7.72 -6.98 7.57
N SER A 112 -6.68 -6.70 6.77
CA SER A 112 -5.47 -7.53 6.74
C SER A 112 -4.72 -7.45 8.07
N GLU A 113 -3.77 -8.36 8.29
CA GLU A 113 -2.90 -8.32 9.48
C GLU A 113 -2.01 -7.06 9.50
N ASP A 114 -1.78 -6.44 8.33
CA ASP A 114 -1.10 -5.14 8.17
C ASP A 114 -1.98 -3.95 8.59
N GLY A 115 -3.24 -4.19 8.97
CA GLY A 115 -4.19 -3.15 9.36
C GLY A 115 -4.89 -2.45 8.19
N ILE A 116 -4.79 -2.98 6.96
CA ILE A 116 -5.39 -2.37 5.76
C ILE A 116 -6.85 -2.86 5.58
N PRO A 117 -7.85 -1.97 5.60
CA PRO A 117 -9.24 -2.35 5.32
C PRO A 117 -9.43 -2.76 3.85
N ASN A 118 -10.14 -3.86 3.63
CA ASN A 118 -10.39 -4.41 2.30
C ASN A 118 -11.80 -5.06 2.23
N LEU A 119 -12.25 -5.43 1.04
CA LEU A 119 -13.60 -5.93 0.76
C LEU A 119 -13.55 -7.16 -0.15
N ARG A 120 -14.51 -8.08 0.01
CA ARG A 120 -14.72 -9.22 -0.91
C ARG A 120 -16.19 -9.44 -1.23
N GLY A 121 -16.48 -10.02 -2.40
CA GLY A 121 -17.85 -10.37 -2.79
C GLY A 121 -18.50 -11.42 -1.90
N ARG A 122 -19.80 -11.24 -1.65
CA ARG A 122 -20.72 -12.20 -1.03
C ARG A 122 -22.10 -12.10 -1.69
N VAL A 123 -22.16 -12.45 -2.95
CA VAL A 123 -23.35 -12.39 -3.81
C VAL A 123 -23.09 -13.28 -5.02
N LEU A 124 -24.12 -13.83 -5.66
CA LEU A 124 -23.95 -14.54 -6.93
C LEU A 124 -23.34 -13.61 -8.01
N GLY A 125 -22.31 -14.10 -8.69
CA GLY A 125 -21.37 -13.31 -9.51
C GLY A 125 -20.10 -12.89 -8.76
N GLY A 126 -20.08 -12.94 -7.43
CA GLY A 126 -18.93 -12.65 -6.58
C GLY A 126 -18.41 -11.22 -6.72
N SER A 127 -17.08 -11.04 -6.66
CA SER A 127 -16.47 -9.71 -6.67
C SER A 127 -16.68 -8.93 -7.97
N SER A 128 -17.06 -9.57 -9.10
CA SER A 128 -17.42 -8.83 -10.32
C SER A 128 -18.68 -7.98 -10.14
N MET A 129 -19.52 -8.29 -9.14
CA MET A 129 -20.72 -7.50 -8.84
C MET A 129 -20.45 -6.26 -7.98
N ILE A 130 -19.24 -6.13 -7.40
CA ILE A 130 -18.91 -5.00 -6.50
C ILE A 130 -17.68 -4.21 -6.94
N ASN A 131 -16.97 -4.66 -7.99
CA ASN A 131 -15.76 -4.00 -8.48
C ASN A 131 -16.05 -2.68 -9.21
N ILE A 132 -15.01 -2.02 -9.71
CA ILE A 132 -15.10 -0.77 -10.50
C ILE A 132 -15.31 -1.00 -12.02
N GLY A 133 -15.52 -2.25 -12.45
CA GLY A 133 -15.92 -2.59 -13.83
C GLY A 133 -14.85 -2.54 -14.91
N ILE A 134 -13.62 -2.09 -14.64
CA ILE A 134 -12.54 -2.07 -15.63
C ILE A 134 -12.24 -3.48 -16.13
N TYR A 135 -12.21 -3.66 -17.45
CA TYR A 135 -11.85 -4.92 -18.10
C TYR A 135 -10.55 -4.80 -18.89
N SER A 136 -9.65 -5.75 -18.71
CA SER A 136 -8.42 -5.91 -19.52
C SER A 136 -8.08 -7.39 -19.61
N ARG A 137 -7.60 -7.82 -20.78
CA ARG A 137 -6.93 -9.12 -20.94
C ARG A 137 -5.60 -9.11 -20.19
N ALA A 138 -5.07 -10.29 -19.87
CA ALA A 138 -3.79 -10.42 -19.17
C ALA A 138 -2.61 -10.01 -20.06
N ASP A 139 -1.50 -9.58 -19.45
CA ASP A 139 -0.23 -9.36 -20.17
C ASP A 139 0.19 -10.64 -20.90
N SER A 140 0.59 -10.51 -22.16
CA SER A 140 1.14 -11.61 -22.94
C SER A 140 2.29 -12.36 -22.24
N ASN A 141 3.12 -11.67 -21.45
CA ASN A 141 4.22 -12.32 -20.74
C ASN A 141 3.73 -13.19 -19.57
N PHE A 142 2.53 -12.93 -19.02
CA PHE A 142 1.95 -13.74 -17.94
C PHE A 142 1.95 -15.22 -18.31
N TYR A 143 1.41 -15.56 -19.48
CA TYR A 143 1.31 -16.94 -19.96
C TYR A 143 2.65 -17.65 -20.07
N SER A 144 3.70 -16.91 -20.45
CA SER A 144 5.06 -17.47 -20.57
C SER A 144 5.73 -17.72 -19.22
N ARG A 145 5.33 -17.00 -18.16
CA ARG A 145 5.97 -17.03 -16.84
C ARG A 145 5.29 -17.95 -15.83
N THR A 146 4.06 -18.39 -16.07
CA THR A 146 3.32 -19.22 -15.09
C THR A 146 3.81 -20.67 -14.99
N GLY A 147 4.63 -21.14 -15.95
CA GLY A 147 5.02 -22.55 -16.06
C GLY A 147 3.89 -23.49 -16.52
N ILE A 148 2.71 -22.96 -16.82
CA ILE A 148 1.58 -23.72 -17.38
C ILE A 148 1.69 -23.72 -18.91
N LYS A 149 1.49 -24.88 -19.53
CA LYS A 149 1.39 -24.99 -20.99
C LYS A 149 -0.01 -24.58 -21.44
N TRP A 150 -0.20 -23.29 -21.67
CA TRP A 150 -1.48 -22.74 -22.13
C TRP A 150 -1.78 -23.12 -23.58
N ASP A 151 -3.03 -23.51 -23.85
CA ASP A 151 -3.58 -23.51 -25.20
C ASP A 151 -4.09 -22.10 -25.52
N MET A 152 -3.26 -21.31 -26.18
CA MET A 152 -3.59 -19.91 -26.50
C MET A 152 -4.82 -19.78 -27.42
N GLY A 153 -5.13 -20.81 -28.22
CA GLY A 153 -6.35 -20.81 -29.03
C GLY A 153 -7.61 -20.98 -28.18
N ALA A 154 -7.53 -21.74 -27.09
CA ALA A 154 -8.61 -21.86 -26.11
C ALA A 154 -8.72 -20.59 -25.24
N VAL A 155 -7.59 -19.99 -24.83
CA VAL A 155 -7.55 -18.72 -24.09
C VAL A 155 -8.24 -17.61 -24.88
N GLU A 156 -7.90 -17.45 -26.16
CA GLU A 156 -8.51 -16.41 -27.01
C GLU A 156 -10.03 -16.58 -27.11
N LYS A 157 -10.50 -17.81 -27.40
CA LYS A 157 -11.93 -18.10 -27.46
C LYS A 157 -12.65 -17.87 -26.14
N ALA A 158 -11.98 -18.12 -25.02
CA ALA A 158 -12.55 -17.85 -23.70
C ALA A 158 -12.71 -16.34 -23.46
N TYR A 159 -11.72 -15.53 -23.87
CA TYR A 159 -11.84 -14.07 -23.83
C TYR A 159 -12.99 -13.58 -24.71
N GLU A 160 -13.03 -13.98 -25.98
CA GLU A 160 -14.12 -13.62 -26.90
C GLU A 160 -15.48 -13.98 -26.30
N TRP A 161 -15.61 -15.19 -25.73
CA TRP A 161 -16.86 -15.66 -25.13
C TRP A 161 -17.33 -14.82 -23.94
N VAL A 162 -16.41 -14.33 -23.10
CA VAL A 162 -16.72 -13.42 -21.99
C VAL A 162 -17.03 -12.01 -22.52
N GLU A 163 -16.21 -11.52 -23.44
CA GLU A 163 -16.28 -10.17 -24.00
C GLU A 163 -17.61 -9.92 -24.70
N GLU A 164 -18.06 -10.87 -25.52
CA GLU A 164 -19.36 -10.83 -26.19
C GLU A 164 -20.55 -10.82 -25.23
N SER A 165 -20.36 -11.22 -23.96
CA SER A 165 -21.45 -11.38 -23.00
C SER A 165 -21.59 -10.19 -22.06
N VAL A 166 -20.48 -9.67 -21.55
CA VAL A 166 -20.49 -8.76 -20.39
C VAL A 166 -19.50 -7.59 -20.50
N VAL A 167 -18.78 -7.44 -21.61
CA VAL A 167 -17.79 -6.36 -21.80
C VAL A 167 -18.29 -5.40 -22.87
N PHE A 168 -18.24 -4.12 -22.54
CA PHE A 168 -18.71 -3.03 -23.40
C PHE A 168 -17.56 -2.05 -23.64
N GLY A 169 -17.40 -1.63 -24.89
CA GLY A 169 -16.53 -0.52 -25.22
C GLY A 169 -17.25 0.82 -25.05
N THR A 170 -16.49 1.90 -25.00
CA THR A 170 -17.04 3.27 -25.06
C THR A 170 -16.74 3.91 -26.41
N GLU A 171 -17.77 4.47 -27.05
CA GLU A 171 -17.61 5.28 -28.27
C GLU A 171 -17.18 6.72 -27.94
N LYS A 172 -17.37 7.16 -26.70
CA LYS A 172 -17.10 8.53 -26.27
C LYS A 172 -16.68 8.58 -24.81
N LEU A 173 -15.41 8.93 -24.59
CA LEU A 173 -14.91 9.23 -23.26
C LEU A 173 -15.65 10.43 -22.67
N THR A 174 -15.86 10.38 -21.35
CA THR A 174 -16.24 11.57 -20.59
C THR A 174 -15.14 12.63 -20.66
N THR A 175 -15.47 13.87 -20.28
CA THR A 175 -14.48 14.94 -20.17
C THR A 175 -13.36 14.56 -19.20
N TRP A 176 -13.69 13.85 -18.12
CA TRP A 176 -12.72 13.42 -17.12
C TRP A 176 -11.78 12.35 -17.67
N GLU A 177 -12.31 11.29 -18.27
CA GLU A 177 -11.48 10.21 -18.86
C GLU A 177 -10.58 10.72 -19.99
N SER A 178 -11.09 11.66 -20.79
CA SER A 178 -10.28 12.33 -21.82
C SER A 178 -9.10 13.08 -21.19
N SER A 179 -9.35 13.85 -20.13
CA SER A 179 -8.31 14.56 -19.39
C SER A 179 -7.30 13.62 -18.73
N VAL A 180 -7.76 12.50 -18.16
CA VAL A 180 -6.88 11.48 -17.56
C VAL A 180 -5.97 10.87 -18.61
N ARG A 181 -6.52 10.47 -19.77
CA ARG A 181 -5.71 9.96 -20.90
C ARG A 181 -4.66 10.97 -21.34
N ASP A 182 -5.05 12.24 -21.52
CA ASP A 182 -4.13 13.28 -21.97
C ASP A 182 -3.03 13.55 -20.92
N ALA A 183 -3.39 13.55 -19.63
CA ALA A 183 -2.43 13.68 -18.52
C ALA A 183 -1.45 12.51 -18.42
N LEU A 184 -1.89 11.28 -18.69
CA LEU A 184 -1.02 10.10 -18.75
C LEU A 184 0.06 10.29 -19.84
N LEU A 185 -0.35 10.74 -21.02
CA LEU A 185 0.56 11.00 -22.13
C LEU A 185 1.53 12.15 -21.82
N GLU A 186 1.04 13.24 -21.23
CA GLU A 186 1.87 14.37 -20.78
C GLU A 186 2.88 13.95 -19.70
N SER A 187 2.52 12.97 -18.87
CA SER A 187 3.37 12.38 -17.83
C SER A 187 4.30 11.26 -18.36
N ASN A 188 4.50 11.17 -19.67
CA ASN A 188 5.38 10.19 -20.33
C ASN A 188 4.93 8.72 -20.16
N ILE A 189 3.65 8.46 -19.87
CA ILE A 189 3.03 7.14 -19.94
C ILE A 189 2.54 6.91 -21.38
N GLY A 190 3.49 6.88 -22.31
CA GLY A 190 3.24 6.63 -23.73
C GLY A 190 3.71 5.23 -24.18
N PRO A 191 3.30 4.77 -25.38
CA PRO A 191 2.52 5.50 -26.40
C PRO A 191 1.01 5.57 -26.08
N ASP A 192 0.26 6.32 -26.90
CA ASP A 192 -1.21 6.21 -26.94
C ASP A 192 -1.59 4.97 -27.76
N ASN A 193 -2.19 3.99 -27.10
CA ASN A 193 -2.61 2.73 -27.71
C ASN A 193 -4.07 2.78 -28.20
N GLY A 194 -4.77 3.91 -28.06
CA GLY A 194 -6.19 4.02 -28.41
C GLY A 194 -7.06 3.04 -27.62
N PHE A 195 -8.12 2.54 -28.25
CA PHE A 195 -8.96 1.49 -27.65
C PHE A 195 -8.32 0.11 -27.83
N THR A 196 -8.05 -0.57 -26.73
CA THR A 196 -7.65 -1.98 -26.74
C THR A 196 -8.05 -2.67 -25.43
N LEU A 197 -8.37 -3.95 -25.50
CA LEU A 197 -8.59 -4.78 -24.32
C LEU A 197 -7.28 -5.37 -23.79
N ASP A 198 -6.21 -5.35 -24.59
CA ASP A 198 -4.92 -5.95 -24.21
C ASP A 198 -4.21 -5.13 -23.13
N HIS A 199 -3.50 -5.81 -22.23
CA HIS A 199 -2.62 -5.16 -21.27
C HIS A 199 -1.29 -4.81 -21.95
N VAL A 200 -1.14 -3.53 -22.32
CA VAL A 200 0.00 -3.02 -23.08
C VAL A 200 0.55 -1.76 -22.43
N VAL A 201 1.88 -1.60 -22.45
CA VAL A 201 2.58 -0.41 -21.94
C VAL A 201 2.11 0.84 -22.71
N GLY A 202 1.83 1.92 -21.97
CA GLY A 202 1.34 3.20 -22.47
C GLY A 202 -0.06 3.55 -21.98
N ALA A 203 -0.59 4.68 -22.45
CA ALA A 203 -1.96 5.09 -22.20
C ALA A 203 -2.91 4.33 -23.14
N LYS A 204 -4.06 3.90 -22.63
CA LYS A 204 -5.09 3.20 -23.40
C LYS A 204 -6.48 3.54 -22.90
N VAL A 205 -7.45 3.34 -23.78
CA VAL A 205 -8.87 3.21 -23.43
C VAL A 205 -9.20 1.72 -23.46
N THR A 206 -9.88 1.22 -22.43
CA THR A 206 -10.24 -0.19 -22.32
C THR A 206 -11.74 -0.40 -22.25
N GLY A 207 -12.19 -1.66 -22.22
CA GLY A 207 -13.60 -2.01 -22.02
C GLY A 207 -14.00 -1.96 -20.55
N ALA A 208 -15.30 -1.87 -20.29
CA ALA A 208 -15.88 -1.95 -18.95
C ALA A 208 -17.01 -2.98 -18.90
N THR A 209 -17.32 -3.48 -17.71
CA THR A 209 -18.49 -4.33 -17.45
C THR A 209 -19.71 -3.50 -17.02
N PHE A 210 -19.81 -2.28 -17.54
CA PHE A 210 -20.98 -1.42 -17.47
C PHE A 210 -21.43 -1.12 -18.89
N ASP A 211 -22.74 -1.24 -19.16
CA ASP A 211 -23.29 -0.87 -20.46
C ASP A 211 -23.45 0.66 -20.60
N GLN A 212 -23.88 1.09 -21.78
CA GLN A 212 -24.11 2.51 -22.09
C GLN A 212 -25.20 3.18 -21.23
N THR A 213 -25.99 2.40 -20.49
CA THR A 213 -27.03 2.89 -19.57
C THR A 213 -26.54 2.99 -18.13
N GLY A 214 -25.29 2.59 -17.85
CA GLY A 214 -24.72 2.52 -16.51
C GLY A 214 -25.16 1.27 -15.73
N ARG A 215 -25.75 0.27 -16.41
CA ARG A 215 -26.10 -1.02 -15.80
C ARG A 215 -24.86 -1.89 -15.72
N ARG A 216 -24.62 -2.48 -14.56
CA ARG A 216 -23.55 -3.46 -14.36
C ARG A 216 -23.91 -4.78 -15.02
N HIS A 217 -22.93 -5.34 -15.71
CA HIS A 217 -22.86 -6.72 -16.15
C HIS A 217 -21.77 -7.45 -15.37
N GLY A 218 -21.96 -8.73 -15.08
CA GLY A 218 -21.02 -9.48 -14.24
C GLY A 218 -21.06 -10.97 -14.49
N ALA A 219 -20.19 -11.71 -13.81
CA ALA A 219 -20.00 -13.14 -14.07
C ALA A 219 -21.29 -13.97 -13.94
N VAL A 220 -22.26 -13.51 -13.13
CA VAL A 220 -23.58 -14.15 -13.01
C VAL A 220 -24.30 -14.29 -14.35
N GLU A 221 -24.18 -13.33 -15.26
CA GLU A 221 -24.88 -13.38 -16.56
C GLU A 221 -24.28 -14.42 -17.51
N LEU A 222 -23.06 -14.90 -17.26
CA LEU A 222 -22.44 -15.99 -18.01
C LEU A 222 -23.18 -17.32 -17.78
N LEU A 223 -23.95 -17.43 -16.69
CA LEU A 223 -24.85 -18.56 -16.45
C LEU A 223 -26.00 -18.65 -17.47
N ASN A 224 -26.32 -17.56 -18.18
CA ASN A 224 -27.30 -17.61 -19.29
C ASN A 224 -26.82 -18.50 -20.45
N LYS A 225 -25.52 -18.77 -20.54
CA LYS A 225 -24.93 -19.65 -21.55
C LYS A 225 -24.83 -21.12 -21.07
N ALA A 226 -25.30 -21.43 -19.86
CA ALA A 226 -25.34 -22.79 -19.34
C ALA A 226 -26.44 -23.63 -20.00
N ASN A 227 -26.29 -24.95 -19.97
CA ASN A 227 -27.40 -25.85 -20.26
C ASN A 227 -28.34 -25.92 -19.04
N PRO A 228 -29.60 -25.43 -19.15
CA PRO A 228 -30.51 -25.36 -18.01
C PRO A 228 -30.95 -26.73 -17.47
N GLU A 229 -30.83 -27.80 -18.25
CA GLU A 229 -31.15 -29.16 -17.80
C GLU A 229 -30.05 -29.77 -16.93
N ASN A 230 -28.83 -29.23 -17.03
CA ASN A 230 -27.63 -29.82 -16.43
C ASN A 230 -27.02 -28.95 -15.31
N LEU A 231 -27.43 -27.70 -15.17
CA LEU A 231 -26.93 -26.80 -14.14
C LEU A 231 -27.99 -26.48 -13.10
N ARG A 232 -27.65 -26.72 -11.83
CA ARG A 232 -28.40 -26.21 -10.68
C ARG A 232 -27.55 -25.24 -9.87
N VAL A 233 -28.13 -24.11 -9.47
CA VAL A 233 -27.46 -23.09 -8.68
C VAL A 233 -28.17 -22.96 -7.34
N ILE A 234 -27.43 -23.08 -6.24
CA ILE A 234 -27.94 -22.87 -4.89
C ILE A 234 -27.30 -21.62 -4.29
N VAL A 235 -28.12 -20.64 -3.95
CA VAL A 235 -27.69 -19.41 -3.25
C VAL A 235 -27.95 -19.50 -1.74
N ASN A 236 -27.36 -18.59 -0.97
CA ASN A 236 -27.38 -18.65 0.50
C ASN A 236 -26.82 -19.98 1.07
N ALA A 237 -26.01 -20.69 0.28
CA ALA A 237 -25.40 -21.98 0.59
C ALA A 237 -23.98 -21.80 1.13
N THR A 238 -23.82 -21.88 2.46
CA THR A 238 -22.50 -21.83 3.09
C THR A 238 -21.87 -23.22 3.13
N VAL A 239 -20.90 -23.47 2.26
CA VAL A 239 -20.09 -24.71 2.29
C VAL A 239 -19.11 -24.66 3.46
N GLN A 240 -19.22 -25.60 4.38
CA GLN A 240 -18.44 -25.63 5.62
C GLN A 240 -17.21 -26.54 5.55
N ARG A 241 -17.30 -27.62 4.76
CA ARG A 241 -16.26 -28.65 4.66
C ARG A 241 -16.41 -29.45 3.37
N LEU A 242 -15.29 -29.93 2.86
CA LEU A 242 -15.21 -30.94 1.80
C LEU A 242 -15.11 -32.33 2.44
N ASN A 243 -15.86 -33.28 1.89
CA ASN A 243 -15.86 -34.66 2.36
C ASN A 243 -15.02 -35.52 1.42
N PHE A 244 -13.90 -36.02 1.92
CA PHE A 244 -13.03 -36.91 1.16
C PHE A 244 -13.33 -38.37 1.52
N SER A 245 -13.62 -39.20 0.50
CA SER A 245 -13.71 -40.66 0.67
C SER A 245 -12.36 -41.32 0.34
N SER A 246 -12.10 -42.50 0.90
CA SER A 246 -10.89 -43.30 0.62
C SER A 246 -10.96 -44.08 -0.70
N SER A 247 -12.06 -43.97 -1.46
CA SER A 247 -12.30 -44.63 -2.74
C SER A 247 -12.37 -43.59 -3.84
N GLU A 248 -11.64 -43.80 -4.94
CA GLU A 248 -11.42 -42.84 -6.05
C GLU A 248 -12.68 -42.40 -6.85
N SER A 249 -13.89 -42.65 -6.37
CA SER A 249 -15.14 -42.35 -7.08
C SER A 249 -16.09 -41.51 -6.22
N SER A 250 -15.86 -40.20 -6.20
CA SER A 250 -16.83 -39.19 -5.78
C SER A 250 -16.52 -37.92 -6.59
N GLY A 251 -17.55 -37.20 -7.03
CA GLY A 251 -17.45 -36.07 -7.98
C GLY A 251 -16.37 -35.03 -7.64
N PHE A 252 -15.98 -34.24 -8.64
CA PHE A 252 -14.90 -33.28 -8.47
C PHE A 252 -15.40 -31.98 -7.82
N ASP A 253 -14.95 -31.71 -6.61
CA ASP A 253 -15.14 -30.42 -5.93
C ASP A 253 -14.14 -29.39 -6.48
N LEU A 254 -14.64 -28.33 -7.12
CA LEU A 254 -13.83 -27.27 -7.70
C LEU A 254 -13.93 -26.00 -6.85
N LEU A 255 -12.80 -25.58 -6.28
CA LEU A 255 -12.67 -24.44 -5.36
C LEU A 255 -12.08 -23.24 -6.08
N ILE A 256 -12.81 -22.11 -6.13
CA ILE A 256 -12.41 -20.98 -6.97
C ILE A 256 -12.58 -19.63 -6.25
N CYS A 257 -11.73 -19.36 -5.26
CA CYS A 257 -11.64 -18.06 -4.58
C CYS A 257 -10.31 -17.87 -3.83
N ALA A 258 -9.69 -16.70 -3.95
CA ALA A 258 -8.42 -16.39 -3.27
C ALA A 258 -8.47 -16.51 -1.74
N LEU A 259 -9.55 -16.05 -1.10
CA LEU A 259 -9.71 -16.11 0.37
C LEU A 259 -10.50 -17.34 0.83
N GLY A 260 -11.57 -17.67 0.13
CA GLY A 260 -12.47 -18.76 0.52
C GLY A 260 -11.88 -20.15 0.32
N SER A 261 -11.11 -20.36 -0.76
CA SER A 261 -10.58 -21.70 -1.08
C SER A 261 -9.52 -22.17 -0.08
N PRO A 262 -8.50 -21.38 0.31
CA PRO A 262 -7.57 -21.80 1.35
C PRO A 262 -8.27 -22.04 2.69
N GLN A 263 -9.23 -21.19 3.07
CA GLN A 263 -10.01 -21.38 4.29
C GLN A 263 -10.73 -22.72 4.30
N LEU A 264 -11.44 -23.06 3.22
CA LEU A 264 -12.22 -24.28 3.13
C LEU A 264 -11.32 -25.53 3.08
N LEU A 265 -10.18 -25.47 2.39
CA LEU A 265 -9.19 -26.56 2.40
C LEU A 265 -8.64 -26.82 3.81
N LEU A 266 -8.27 -25.76 4.53
CA LEU A 266 -7.78 -25.86 5.92
C LEU A 266 -8.84 -26.49 6.83
N LEU A 267 -10.09 -26.02 6.78
CA LEU A 267 -11.21 -26.59 7.54
C LEU A 267 -11.51 -28.05 7.19
N SER A 268 -11.17 -28.45 5.97
CA SER A 268 -11.36 -29.82 5.47
C SER A 268 -10.19 -30.75 5.78
N GLY A 269 -9.11 -30.25 6.39
CA GLY A 269 -7.93 -31.03 6.76
C GLY A 269 -6.85 -31.10 5.67
N VAL A 270 -6.89 -30.22 4.66
CA VAL A 270 -5.87 -30.09 3.62
C VAL A 270 -5.05 -28.82 3.87
N GLY A 271 -3.80 -28.97 4.31
CA GLY A 271 -2.95 -27.83 4.66
C GLY A 271 -1.75 -28.21 5.52
N PRO A 272 -1.02 -27.23 6.09
CA PRO A 272 0.20 -27.50 6.85
C PRO A 272 -0.11 -28.30 8.11
N ARG A 273 0.44 -29.52 8.23
CA ARG A 273 0.20 -30.39 9.40
C ARG A 273 0.41 -29.71 10.75
N PRO A 274 1.47 -28.92 11.01
CA PRO A 274 1.64 -28.25 12.30
C PRO A 274 0.46 -27.33 12.65
N ASN A 275 -0.01 -26.54 11.68
CA ASN A 275 -1.13 -25.61 11.85
C ASN A 275 -2.46 -26.35 12.07
N LEU A 276 -2.72 -27.42 11.32
CA LEU A 276 -3.95 -28.19 11.47
C LEU A 276 -4.00 -28.93 12.81
N THR A 277 -2.88 -29.54 13.21
CA THR A 277 -2.80 -30.32 14.46
C THR A 277 -2.93 -29.43 15.70
N SER A 278 -2.36 -28.21 15.67
CA SER A 278 -2.48 -27.27 16.80
C SER A 278 -3.93 -26.80 17.03
N LEU A 279 -4.78 -26.86 16.01
CA LEU A 279 -6.21 -26.50 16.06
C LEU A 279 -7.13 -27.71 16.21
N ASN A 280 -6.59 -28.92 16.45
CA ASN A 280 -7.35 -30.18 16.50
C ASN A 280 -8.16 -30.48 15.23
N ILE A 281 -7.71 -30.02 14.06
CA ILE A 281 -8.31 -30.36 12.77
C ILE A 281 -7.66 -31.66 12.27
N PRO A 282 -8.43 -32.72 11.97
CA PRO A 282 -7.88 -33.95 11.40
C PRO A 282 -7.17 -33.68 10.08
N VAL A 283 -5.90 -34.09 9.98
CA VAL A 283 -5.09 -33.93 8.76
C VAL A 283 -5.47 -35.01 7.76
N PHE A 284 -6.15 -34.61 6.68
CA PHE A 284 -6.41 -35.46 5.52
C PHE A 284 -5.20 -35.48 4.59
N LEU A 285 -4.65 -34.30 4.26
CA LEU A 285 -3.48 -34.16 3.40
C LEU A 285 -2.58 -33.02 3.89
N ASP A 286 -1.30 -33.35 4.09
CA ASP A 286 -0.28 -32.38 4.47
C ASP A 286 0.16 -31.58 3.24
N GLN A 287 -0.24 -30.31 3.17
CA GLN A 287 0.10 -29.39 2.08
C GLN A 287 0.64 -28.09 2.66
N PRO A 288 1.97 -27.91 2.74
CA PRO A 288 2.58 -26.81 3.50
C PRO A 288 2.32 -25.42 2.92
N PHE A 289 1.88 -25.32 1.67
CA PHE A 289 1.68 -24.03 0.99
C PHE A 289 0.23 -23.54 0.97
N ILE A 290 -0.74 -24.30 1.51
CA ILE A 290 -2.13 -23.84 1.58
C ILE A 290 -2.24 -22.64 2.51
N GLY A 291 -2.81 -21.55 1.99
CA GLY A 291 -2.94 -20.27 2.71
C GLY A 291 -1.64 -19.45 2.76
N GLN A 292 -0.57 -19.91 2.10
CA GLN A 292 0.67 -19.16 1.93
C GLN A 292 0.68 -18.41 0.58
N PHE A 293 1.68 -17.54 0.38
CA PHE A 293 1.86 -16.76 -0.87
C PHE A 293 0.61 -15.96 -1.28
N MET A 294 -0.03 -15.33 -0.28
CA MET A 294 -1.15 -14.42 -0.49
C MET A 294 -0.60 -13.05 -0.90
N TYR A 295 -1.03 -12.54 -2.05
CA TYR A 295 -0.59 -11.25 -2.58
C TYR A 295 -1.78 -10.29 -2.71
N ASP A 296 -1.61 -9.07 -2.20
CA ASP A 296 -2.52 -7.94 -2.42
C ASP A 296 -1.71 -6.78 -2.99
N PRO A 297 -1.81 -6.48 -4.31
CA PRO A 297 -1.06 -5.38 -4.89
C PRO A 297 -1.39 -4.05 -4.19
N PRO A 298 -0.40 -3.30 -3.72
CA PRO A 298 -0.66 -2.04 -3.03
C PRO A 298 -1.35 -1.06 -3.98
N ARG A 299 -2.44 -0.47 -3.51
CA ARG A 299 -3.14 0.62 -4.20
C ARG A 299 -2.84 1.94 -3.50
N ASN A 300 -2.14 2.82 -4.20
CA ASN A 300 -1.91 4.19 -3.79
C ASN A 300 -2.83 5.10 -4.61
N ALA A 301 -3.46 6.09 -3.97
CA ALA A 301 -4.43 6.96 -4.64
C ALA A 301 -4.26 8.42 -4.21
N ILE A 302 -4.68 9.31 -5.11
CA ILE A 302 -4.74 10.76 -4.88
C ILE A 302 -6.18 11.17 -5.12
N ASN A 303 -6.76 11.91 -4.17
CA ASN A 303 -8.10 12.45 -4.32
C ASN A 303 -8.00 13.94 -4.59
N PHE A 304 -8.46 14.37 -5.77
CA PHE A 304 -8.57 15.78 -6.11
C PHE A 304 -10.00 16.26 -5.85
N VAL A 305 -10.15 17.34 -5.08
CA VAL A 305 -11.43 18.05 -4.97
C VAL A 305 -11.39 19.20 -5.96
N THR A 306 -12.12 19.06 -7.07
CA THR A 306 -12.17 20.12 -8.08
C THR A 306 -13.13 21.24 -7.68
N PRO A 307 -12.81 22.51 -8.01
CA PRO A 307 -13.65 23.66 -7.67
C PRO A 307 -14.95 23.72 -8.49
N PHE A 308 -15.12 22.84 -9.47
CA PHE A 308 -16.32 22.64 -10.27
C PHE A 308 -16.67 21.15 -10.30
N PRO A 309 -17.96 20.80 -10.43
CA PRO A 309 -18.38 19.41 -10.51
C PRO A 309 -17.85 18.75 -11.78
N ILE A 310 -17.28 17.56 -11.63
CA ILE A 310 -16.93 16.67 -12.73
C ILE A 310 -18.08 15.66 -12.91
N SER A 311 -18.44 15.37 -14.15
CA SER A 311 -19.49 14.39 -14.48
C SER A 311 -18.92 13.01 -14.78
N GLY A 312 -19.58 11.96 -14.29
CA GLY A 312 -19.30 10.55 -14.60
C GLY A 312 -18.40 9.87 -13.58
N ILE A 313 -18.37 8.55 -13.61
CA ILE A 313 -17.38 7.70 -12.94
C ILE A 313 -16.40 7.28 -14.03
N GLY A 314 -15.18 7.81 -14.02
CA GLY A 314 -14.15 7.40 -14.96
C GLY A 314 -13.79 5.93 -14.75
N SER A 315 -13.84 5.13 -15.82
CA SER A 315 -13.53 3.69 -15.75
C SER A 315 -12.84 3.15 -17.00
N HIS A 316 -12.65 3.96 -18.06
CA HIS A 316 -12.09 3.45 -19.32
C HIS A 316 -10.63 3.87 -19.58
N ALA A 317 -10.16 4.99 -19.04
CA ALA A 317 -8.79 5.47 -19.26
C ALA A 317 -7.80 4.78 -18.31
N VAL A 318 -6.79 4.11 -18.87
CA VAL A 318 -5.80 3.33 -18.11
C VAL A 318 -4.40 3.65 -18.63
N GLY A 319 -3.45 3.82 -17.72
CA GLY A 319 -2.02 3.95 -18.04
C GLY A 319 -1.25 2.75 -17.52
N ILE A 320 -0.47 2.09 -18.37
CA ILE A 320 0.45 1.02 -17.96
C ILE A 320 1.88 1.53 -18.07
N SER A 321 2.60 1.60 -16.96
CA SER A 321 4.00 2.03 -16.95
C SER A 321 4.93 0.94 -17.50
N ARG A 322 6.15 1.32 -17.88
CA ARG A 322 7.19 0.37 -18.32
C ARG A 322 7.60 -0.61 -17.23
N ASP A 323 7.44 -0.22 -15.98
CA ASP A 323 7.76 -1.03 -14.80
C ASP A 323 6.60 -1.96 -14.40
N GLY A 324 5.49 -1.94 -15.15
CA GLY A 324 4.34 -2.83 -14.95
C GLY A 324 3.28 -2.32 -13.99
N PHE A 325 3.33 -1.04 -13.58
CA PHE A 325 2.30 -0.44 -12.74
C PHE A 325 1.09 0.01 -13.57
N SER A 326 -0.11 -0.32 -13.09
CA SER A 326 -1.37 0.16 -13.67
C SER A 326 -1.86 1.42 -12.96
N ILE A 327 -2.17 2.45 -13.74
CA ILE A 327 -2.72 3.74 -13.29
C ILE A 327 -4.15 3.82 -13.81
N ASN A 328 -5.10 3.87 -12.88
CA ASN A 328 -6.53 4.00 -13.18
C ASN A 328 -7.11 5.16 -12.35
N ASP A 329 -8.27 5.64 -12.74
CA ASP A 329 -8.98 6.69 -12.03
C ASP A 329 -10.39 6.25 -11.59
N VAL A 330 -10.95 7.00 -10.63
CA VAL A 330 -12.37 6.94 -10.28
C VAL A 330 -12.79 8.36 -9.92
N SER A 331 -13.81 8.88 -10.60
CA SER A 331 -14.45 10.15 -10.25
C SER A 331 -15.80 9.88 -9.59
N SER A 332 -16.21 10.74 -8.65
CA SER A 332 -17.56 10.70 -8.09
C SER A 332 -17.98 12.09 -7.64
N ALA A 333 -19.28 12.37 -7.65
CA ALA A 333 -19.83 13.52 -6.96
C ALA A 333 -20.10 13.12 -5.50
N PRO A 334 -19.31 13.57 -4.51
CA PRO A 334 -19.53 13.16 -3.14
C PRO A 334 -20.84 13.75 -2.59
N PRO A 335 -21.52 13.07 -1.65
CA PRO A 335 -22.67 13.60 -0.94
C PRO A 335 -22.22 14.57 0.17
N PHE A 336 -21.49 15.64 -0.15
CA PHE A 336 -21.20 16.68 0.83
C PHE A 336 -22.25 17.79 0.76
N TYR A 337 -23.12 17.85 1.77
CA TYR A 337 -23.76 19.10 2.16
C TYR A 337 -22.69 20.00 2.78
N SER A 338 -22.46 21.16 2.17
CA SER A 338 -21.63 22.21 2.76
C SER A 338 -22.21 22.62 4.12
N PRO A 339 -21.46 22.51 5.24
CA PRO A 339 -21.85 23.16 6.47
C PRO A 339 -21.40 24.62 6.42
N VAL A 340 -22.41 25.49 6.44
CA VAL A 340 -22.43 26.83 7.06
C VAL A 340 -21.56 27.92 6.43
N HIS A 341 -22.27 28.93 5.92
CA HIS A 341 -21.79 30.29 5.60
C HIS A 341 -20.54 30.73 6.39
N TRP A 342 -19.41 30.84 5.71
CA TRP A 342 -18.30 31.66 6.16
C TRP A 342 -18.70 33.13 6.11
N SER A 343 -19.06 33.72 7.25
CA SER A 343 -19.06 35.18 7.36
C SER A 343 -17.62 35.64 7.14
N GLN A 344 -17.42 36.52 6.17
CA GLN A 344 -16.15 37.21 5.94
C GLN A 344 -15.73 37.98 7.21
N ASN A 345 -15.09 37.31 8.15
CA ASN A 345 -14.29 37.99 9.14
C ASN A 345 -12.95 38.29 8.48
N LYS A 346 -12.85 39.53 7.96
CA LYS A 346 -11.57 40.23 7.81
C LYS A 346 -10.95 40.41 9.20
N GLY A 347 -10.50 39.31 9.80
CA GLY A 347 -9.64 39.33 10.97
C GLY A 347 -8.25 39.70 10.51
N ARG A 348 -7.75 40.86 10.95
CA ARG A 348 -6.35 41.28 10.80
C ARG A 348 -5.41 40.09 11.01
N GLU A 349 -4.51 39.85 10.07
CA GLU A 349 -3.31 39.05 10.27
C GLU A 349 -2.66 39.48 11.60
N LYS A 350 -2.88 38.70 12.65
CA LYS A 350 -2.01 38.75 13.81
C LYS A 350 -0.77 38.00 13.36
N ARG A 351 0.29 38.76 13.10
CA ARG A 351 1.66 38.28 13.16
C ARG A 351 1.79 37.50 14.47
N LEU A 352 1.75 36.17 14.41
CA LEU A 352 1.99 35.32 15.55
C LEU A 352 3.49 35.46 15.83
N ASP A 353 3.79 36.27 16.84
CA ASP A 353 5.12 36.39 17.42
C ASP A 353 5.36 35.08 18.19
N TYR A 354 5.85 34.06 17.47
CA TYR A 354 6.39 32.85 18.07
C TYR A 354 7.53 33.30 18.99
N GLY A 355 7.38 33.03 20.29
CA GLY A 355 8.15 33.65 21.35
C GLY A 355 9.63 33.84 21.00
N SER A 356 9.99 35.09 20.73
CA SER A 356 11.37 35.54 20.68
C SER A 356 12.02 35.27 22.04
N ASN A 357 12.83 34.21 22.13
CA ASN A 357 13.98 34.10 23.03
C ASN A 357 14.67 32.73 22.91
N LYS A 358 15.61 32.64 21.98
CA LYS A 358 17.04 32.42 22.28
C LYS A 358 17.75 32.35 20.94
N LYS A 359 18.51 33.39 20.59
CA LYS A 359 19.64 33.23 19.66
C LYS A 359 20.59 32.21 20.30
N ARG A 360 20.47 30.95 19.92
CA ARG A 360 21.31 29.87 20.46
C ARG A 360 22.63 29.90 19.70
N ASN A 361 23.73 29.98 20.45
CA ASN A 361 25.07 29.99 19.88
C ASN A 361 25.28 28.72 19.04
N PRO A 362 25.80 28.82 17.80
CA PRO A 362 26.27 27.64 17.09
C PRO A 362 27.32 26.94 17.95
N LEU A 363 27.18 25.62 18.07
CA LEU A 363 28.17 24.77 18.73
C LEU A 363 29.57 25.15 18.21
N LYS A 364 30.47 25.44 19.16
CA LYS A 364 31.90 25.60 18.89
C LYS A 364 32.41 24.32 18.23
N SER A 365 33.27 24.49 17.22
CA SER A 365 34.19 23.52 16.59
C SER A 365 34.04 22.05 17.00
N GLU A 366 33.84 21.18 16.01
CA GLU A 366 33.69 19.72 16.08
C GLU A 366 34.77 19.03 16.92
N ASN A 367 34.59 19.02 18.25
CA ASN A 367 35.57 18.48 19.19
C ASN A 367 35.60 16.94 19.18
N TYR A 368 34.51 16.31 18.74
CA TYR A 368 34.40 14.85 18.65
C TYR A 368 35.38 14.23 17.66
N LEU A 369 35.92 15.00 16.69
CA LEU A 369 36.92 14.52 15.73
C LEU A 369 38.18 13.99 16.41
N ASN A 370 38.53 14.55 17.57
CA ASN A 370 39.69 14.11 18.35
C ASN A 370 39.50 12.71 18.98
N LEU A 371 38.26 12.18 18.96
CA LEU A 371 37.92 10.85 19.50
C LEU A 371 38.03 9.75 18.44
N ILE A 372 38.19 10.14 17.17
CA ILE A 372 38.05 9.25 16.02
C ILE A 372 39.41 8.72 15.60
N VAL A 373 39.45 7.41 15.37
CA VAL A 373 40.59 6.69 14.81
C VAL A 373 40.09 5.81 13.67
N ASP A 374 40.88 5.64 12.61
CA ASP A 374 40.57 4.67 11.56
C ASP A 374 40.89 3.25 12.05
N ALA A 375 40.09 2.26 11.65
CA ALA A 375 40.33 0.86 12.01
C ALA A 375 41.71 0.33 11.57
N THR A 376 42.37 0.95 10.58
CA THR A 376 43.73 0.58 10.16
C THR A 376 44.83 1.06 11.10
N ASP A 377 44.54 2.06 11.95
CA ASP A 377 45.51 2.71 12.85
C ASP A 377 45.43 2.19 14.30
N ILE A 378 44.67 1.12 14.55
CA ILE A 378 44.46 0.59 15.90
C ILE A 378 45.50 -0.48 16.27
N SER A 379 45.92 -0.46 17.54
CA SER A 379 46.66 -1.58 18.12
C SER A 379 45.67 -2.63 18.64
N PRO A 380 45.91 -3.94 18.45
CA PRO A 380 45.02 -4.97 18.97
C PRO A 380 45.12 -5.05 20.50
N GLU A 381 43.99 -5.39 21.13
CA GLU A 381 43.82 -5.75 22.55
C GLU A 381 43.76 -4.59 23.56
N GLU A 382 42.66 -3.82 23.54
CA GLU A 382 42.25 -2.94 24.64
C GLU A 382 40.91 -3.41 25.22
N GLU A 383 40.80 -3.42 26.56
CA GLU A 383 39.55 -3.73 27.28
C GLU A 383 38.73 -2.45 27.48
N TYR A 384 37.41 -2.57 27.32
CA TYR A 384 36.45 -1.50 27.51
C TYR A 384 35.27 -2.02 28.33
N ASP A 385 34.70 -1.18 29.20
CA ASP A 385 33.50 -1.53 29.96
C ASP A 385 32.29 -1.77 29.03
N TYR A 386 32.20 -0.97 27.96
CA TYR A 386 31.15 -1.10 26.95
C TYR A 386 31.71 -0.99 25.54
N ILE A 387 31.29 -1.91 24.66
CA ILE A 387 31.50 -1.81 23.22
C ILE A 387 30.15 -1.58 22.55
N VAL A 388 29.99 -0.42 21.90
CA VAL A 388 28.81 -0.06 21.13
C VAL A 388 29.08 -0.38 19.66
N VAL A 389 28.30 -1.31 19.11
CA VAL A 389 28.40 -1.69 17.70
C VAL A 389 27.43 -0.87 16.86
N GLY A 390 27.98 0.00 16.02
CA GLY A 390 27.26 0.92 15.14
C GLY A 390 27.17 2.33 15.72
N GLY A 391 27.85 3.29 15.07
CA GLY A 391 27.77 4.73 15.34
C GLY A 391 26.50 5.35 14.76
N SER A 392 25.34 4.77 15.10
CA SER A 392 24.04 5.09 14.52
C SER A 392 23.29 6.22 15.25
N THR A 393 22.06 6.49 14.80
CA THR A 393 21.12 7.43 15.44
C THR A 393 20.97 7.19 16.95
N ALA A 394 20.96 5.92 17.39
CA ALA A 394 20.92 5.55 18.81
C ALA A 394 22.31 5.28 19.41
N GLY A 395 23.26 4.80 18.60
CA GLY A 395 24.60 4.42 19.05
C GLY A 395 25.43 5.61 19.53
N CYS A 396 25.42 6.73 18.80
CA CYS A 396 26.16 7.93 19.19
C CYS A 396 25.72 8.49 20.55
N PRO A 397 24.42 8.78 20.81
CA PRO A 397 24.00 9.29 22.11
C PRO A 397 24.17 8.26 23.25
N LEU A 398 24.04 6.96 22.97
CA LEU A 398 24.32 5.90 23.95
C LEU A 398 25.79 5.91 24.38
N ALA A 399 26.72 5.93 23.41
CA ALA A 399 28.14 5.96 23.68
C ALA A 399 28.55 7.24 24.45
N ALA A 400 28.04 8.40 24.03
CA ALA A 400 28.26 9.66 24.74
C ALA A 400 27.75 9.58 26.20
N THR A 401 26.57 9.00 26.42
CA THR A 401 25.99 8.84 27.76
C THR A 401 26.84 7.92 28.64
N LEU A 402 27.20 6.72 28.13
CA LEU A 402 28.00 5.74 28.86
C LEU A 402 29.40 6.27 29.22
N SER A 403 30.01 7.05 28.31
CA SER A 403 31.35 7.63 28.50
C SER A 403 31.45 8.53 29.73
N SER A 404 30.32 9.02 30.26
CA SER A 404 30.31 9.85 31.47
C SER A 404 30.91 9.12 32.68
N ASN A 405 30.78 7.79 32.75
CA ASN A 405 31.21 6.99 33.91
C ASN A 405 32.03 5.74 33.56
N TYR A 406 32.10 5.36 32.28
CA TYR A 406 32.68 4.10 31.84
C TYR A 406 33.59 4.30 30.63
N SER A 407 34.55 3.39 30.44
CA SER A 407 35.33 3.29 29.21
C SER A 407 34.48 2.69 28.09
N VAL A 408 34.39 3.40 26.96
CA VAL A 408 33.48 3.05 25.85
C VAL A 408 34.23 3.02 24.53
N LEU A 409 34.03 1.95 23.79
CA LEU A 409 34.45 1.82 22.40
C LEU A 409 33.23 1.87 21.48
N LEU A 410 33.18 2.82 20.56
CA LEU A 410 32.16 2.89 19.50
C LEU A 410 32.78 2.42 18.17
N LEU A 411 32.18 1.41 17.55
CA LEU A 411 32.63 0.86 16.27
C LEU A 411 31.63 1.20 15.16
N GLU A 412 32.06 1.93 14.13
CA GLU A 412 31.25 2.26 12.95
C GLU A 412 31.91 1.69 11.68
N ARG A 413 31.12 1.04 10.84
CA ARG A 413 31.61 0.42 9.60
C ARG A 413 31.86 1.43 8.47
N GLY A 414 31.15 2.56 8.49
CA GLY A 414 31.30 3.64 7.52
C GLY A 414 32.38 4.65 7.91
N GLY A 415 32.68 5.54 6.98
CA GLY A 415 33.57 6.68 7.16
C GLY A 415 32.88 7.87 7.82
N LEU A 416 33.39 9.07 7.54
CA LEU A 416 33.02 10.29 8.23
C LEU A 416 32.07 11.16 7.40
N PRO A 417 31.07 11.82 8.01
CA PRO A 417 30.12 12.66 7.26
C PRO A 417 30.78 13.73 6.39
N TYR A 418 31.87 14.34 6.84
CA TYR A 418 32.56 15.41 6.10
C TYR A 418 33.40 14.92 4.92
N GLU A 419 33.67 13.62 4.82
CA GLU A 419 34.23 13.01 3.61
C GLU A 419 33.21 13.02 2.46
N HIS A 420 31.93 13.25 2.78
CA HIS A 420 30.82 13.35 1.85
C HIS A 420 30.08 14.69 2.04
N PRO A 421 30.59 15.81 1.49
CA PRO A 421 30.04 17.15 1.74
C PRO A 421 28.54 17.30 1.47
N ASP A 422 28.00 16.46 0.59
CA ASP A 422 26.60 16.49 0.16
C ASP A 422 25.64 16.07 1.28
N VAL A 423 26.07 15.15 2.16
CA VAL A 423 25.28 14.74 3.35
C VAL A 423 25.09 15.89 4.33
N LEU A 424 25.92 16.94 4.27
CA LEU A 424 25.87 18.08 5.19
C LEU A 424 24.92 19.18 4.73
N SER A 425 24.33 19.07 3.54
CA SER A 425 23.53 20.14 2.93
C SER A 425 22.07 19.74 2.73
N GLU A 426 21.14 20.59 3.19
CA GLU A 426 19.71 20.44 2.93
C GLU A 426 19.42 20.40 1.43
N GLU A 427 20.06 21.26 0.63
CA GLU A 427 19.87 21.36 -0.83
C GLU A 427 20.22 20.06 -1.58
N LYS A 428 21.02 19.18 -0.97
CA LYS A 428 21.52 17.95 -1.59
C LYS A 428 20.97 16.67 -0.99
N ILE A 429 19.92 16.78 -0.17
CA ILE A 429 19.34 15.68 0.61
C ILE A 429 18.98 14.42 -0.20
N LEU A 430 18.66 14.57 -1.48
CA LEU A 430 18.30 13.46 -2.37
C LEU A 430 19.49 12.89 -3.15
N VAL A 431 20.61 13.63 -3.28
CA VAL A 431 21.77 13.22 -4.08
C VAL A 431 22.36 11.93 -3.52
N ASP A 432 22.57 11.87 -2.20
CA ASP A 432 23.16 10.69 -1.55
C ASP A 432 22.30 9.43 -1.67
N LEU A 433 20.98 9.58 -1.79
CA LEU A 433 20.05 8.47 -2.02
C LEU A 433 20.09 7.99 -3.47
N TYR A 434 20.23 8.91 -4.44
CA TYR A 434 20.35 8.57 -5.85
C TYR A 434 21.72 7.97 -6.21
N GLU A 435 22.78 8.41 -5.53
CA GLU A 435 24.16 7.95 -5.76
C GLU A 435 24.58 6.80 -4.82
N ALA A 436 23.63 6.23 -4.07
CA ALA A 436 23.86 5.14 -3.14
C ALA A 436 24.48 3.91 -3.84
N ASN A 437 25.55 3.37 -3.26
CA ASN A 437 26.29 2.24 -3.78
C ASN A 437 26.84 1.31 -2.67
N ASP A 438 27.26 0.09 -3.03
CA ASP A 438 27.73 -0.89 -2.04
C ASP A 438 29.21 -0.73 -1.62
N ARG A 439 29.93 0.28 -2.13
CA ARG A 439 31.37 0.45 -1.89
C ARG A 439 31.69 1.51 -0.84
N ASP A 440 31.49 2.76 -1.19
CA ASP A 440 32.03 3.93 -0.46
C ASP A 440 30.99 5.01 -0.14
N SER A 441 29.77 4.91 -0.66
CA SER A 441 28.73 5.89 -0.35
C SER A 441 28.28 5.85 1.12
N PRO A 442 27.87 7.00 1.69
CA PRO A 442 27.32 7.10 3.04
C PRO A 442 25.93 6.46 3.16
N ALA A 443 25.24 6.22 2.04
CA ALA A 443 24.01 5.43 1.94
C ALA A 443 24.30 4.08 1.28
N GLN A 444 23.94 2.98 1.94
CA GLN A 444 24.01 1.63 1.36
C GLN A 444 22.63 1.24 0.81
N PRO A 445 22.51 0.93 -0.49
CA PRO A 445 21.25 0.49 -1.09
C PRO A 445 20.93 -0.96 -0.72
N PHE A 446 19.65 -1.31 -0.73
CA PHE A 446 19.16 -2.69 -0.70
C PHE A 446 17.76 -2.75 -1.33
N THR A 447 17.27 -3.96 -1.61
CA THR A 447 15.91 -4.19 -2.08
C THR A 447 15.26 -5.20 -1.16
N SER A 448 14.04 -4.91 -0.67
CA SER A 448 13.29 -5.86 0.16
C SER A 448 12.88 -7.10 -0.64
N GLU A 449 12.43 -8.15 0.06
CA GLU A 449 11.86 -9.34 -0.58
C GLU A 449 10.57 -9.02 -1.36
N ASP A 450 9.89 -7.92 -1.02
CA ASP A 450 8.75 -7.37 -1.76
C ASP A 450 9.15 -6.62 -3.05
N GLY A 451 10.45 -6.51 -3.32
CA GLY A 451 10.98 -5.80 -4.49
C GLY A 451 11.09 -4.28 -4.33
N ILE A 452 10.96 -3.74 -3.12
CA ILE A 452 11.01 -2.29 -2.87
C ILE A 452 12.46 -1.82 -2.66
N PRO A 453 12.99 -0.91 -3.50
CA PRO A 453 14.31 -0.32 -3.29
C PRO A 453 14.33 0.58 -2.06
N SER A 454 15.36 0.46 -1.25
CA SER A 454 15.56 1.23 -0.02
C SER A 454 17.05 1.47 0.25
N ALA A 455 17.37 2.29 1.24
CA ALA A 455 18.73 2.60 1.62
C ALA A 455 18.88 2.74 3.15
N ARG A 456 20.07 2.43 3.67
CA ARG A 456 20.42 2.59 5.09
C ARG A 456 21.77 3.31 5.24
N GLY A 457 21.95 4.02 6.36
CA GLY A 457 23.22 4.69 6.65
C GLY A 457 24.42 3.72 6.71
N ARG A 458 25.55 4.18 6.18
CA ARG A 458 26.89 3.59 6.29
C ARG A 458 27.90 4.74 6.46
N VAL A 459 27.75 5.46 7.55
CA VAL A 459 28.54 6.64 7.91
C VAL A 459 28.35 6.89 9.40
N LEU A 460 29.32 7.50 10.07
CA LEU A 460 29.16 7.91 11.47
C LEU A 460 27.96 8.87 11.63
N GLY A 461 27.09 8.60 12.60
CA GLY A 461 25.75 9.19 12.73
C GLY A 461 24.62 8.34 12.14
N GLY A 462 24.95 7.31 11.35
CA GLY A 462 24.01 6.37 10.74
C GLY A 462 22.99 7.03 9.84
N SER A 463 21.76 6.51 9.80
CA SER A 463 20.70 7.04 8.94
C SER A 463 20.28 8.47 9.29
N SER A 464 20.61 9.00 10.48
CA SER A 464 20.36 10.42 10.79
C SER A 464 21.18 11.38 9.91
N THR A 465 22.27 10.90 9.33
CA THR A 465 23.14 11.67 8.43
C THR A 465 22.60 11.74 7.00
N ILE A 466 21.68 10.86 6.60
CA ILE A 466 21.15 10.76 5.22
C ILE A 466 19.62 10.91 5.14
N ASN A 467 18.93 11.21 6.25
CA ASN A 467 17.47 11.31 6.28
C ASN A 467 16.96 12.67 5.78
N VAL A 468 15.63 12.84 5.76
CA VAL A 468 14.96 14.10 5.38
C VAL A 468 14.95 15.19 6.46
N GLY A 469 15.55 14.91 7.62
CA GLY A 469 15.77 15.87 8.70
C GLY A 469 14.57 16.24 9.58
N ILE A 470 13.35 15.81 9.25
CA ILE A 470 12.15 16.06 10.05
C ILE A 470 12.30 15.46 11.46
N TYR A 471 12.04 16.26 12.50
CA TYR A 471 12.07 15.83 13.89
C TYR A 471 10.70 15.90 14.53
N SER A 472 10.28 14.82 15.20
CA SER A 472 9.10 14.76 16.06
C SER A 472 9.39 13.82 17.22
N ARG A 473 8.88 14.14 18.41
CA ARG A 473 8.82 13.19 19.53
C ARG A 473 7.84 12.08 19.19
N ALA A 474 7.96 10.93 19.86
CA ALA A 474 7.01 9.84 19.72
C ALA A 474 5.61 10.20 20.25
N ASP A 475 4.58 9.55 19.70
CA ASP A 475 3.21 9.60 20.21
C ASP A 475 3.16 9.24 21.70
N SER A 476 2.37 9.94 22.50
CA SER A 476 2.20 9.63 23.91
C SER A 476 1.68 8.21 24.17
N ASP A 477 0.87 7.67 23.25
CA ASP A 477 0.33 6.32 23.34
C ASP A 477 1.38 5.25 23.06
N PHE A 478 2.49 5.58 22.40
CA PHE A 478 3.58 4.64 22.18
C PHE A 478 4.08 4.05 23.50
N TYR A 479 4.34 4.91 24.49
CA TYR A 479 4.90 4.49 25.78
C TYR A 479 3.97 3.53 26.53
N SER A 480 2.65 3.72 26.43
CA SER A 480 1.67 2.87 27.12
C SER A 480 1.49 1.50 26.45
N ARG A 481 1.73 1.39 25.14
CA ARG A 481 1.52 0.17 24.35
C ARG A 481 2.73 -0.76 24.28
N THR A 482 3.92 -0.31 24.64
CA THR A 482 5.18 -1.09 24.52
C THR A 482 5.36 -2.21 25.55
N GLY A 483 4.56 -2.24 26.62
CA GLY A 483 4.78 -3.17 27.75
C GLY A 483 6.02 -2.86 28.60
N ILE A 484 6.78 -1.82 28.28
CA ILE A 484 7.94 -1.34 29.04
C ILE A 484 7.48 -0.29 30.05
N LYS A 485 8.00 -0.36 31.27
CA LYS A 485 7.78 0.69 32.28
C LYS A 485 8.74 1.86 32.06
N TRP A 486 8.31 2.83 31.26
CA TRP A 486 9.09 4.03 30.96
C TRP A 486 9.18 5.00 32.15
N ASP A 487 10.39 5.50 32.43
CA ASP A 487 10.57 6.70 33.26
C ASP A 487 10.37 7.94 32.39
N MET A 488 9.15 8.49 32.42
CA MET A 488 8.80 9.65 31.60
C MET A 488 9.61 10.91 31.96
N GLY A 489 10.16 10.99 33.17
CA GLY A 489 11.07 12.08 33.56
C GLY A 489 12.41 11.96 32.85
N ALA A 490 12.95 10.74 32.75
CA ALA A 490 14.16 10.46 31.98
C ALA A 490 13.95 10.64 30.47
N VAL A 491 12.83 10.15 29.93
CA VAL A 491 12.45 10.33 28.52
C VAL A 491 12.41 11.80 28.14
N LYS A 492 11.74 12.63 28.95
CA LYS A 492 11.67 14.08 28.71
C LYS A 492 13.05 14.73 28.68
N LYS A 493 13.92 14.41 29.65
CA LYS A 493 15.29 14.94 29.71
C LYS A 493 16.13 14.49 28.52
N ALA A 494 15.95 13.26 28.05
CA ALA A 494 16.64 12.75 26.87
C ALA A 494 16.22 13.52 25.61
N TYR A 495 14.92 13.77 25.42
CA TYR A 495 14.43 14.63 24.33
C TYR A 495 15.03 16.03 24.41
N GLU A 496 14.95 16.69 25.57
CA GLU A 496 15.51 18.03 25.76
C GLU A 496 17.02 18.07 25.45
N TRP A 497 17.77 17.04 25.85
CA TRP A 497 19.20 16.95 25.59
C TRP A 497 19.55 16.81 24.08
N VAL A 498 18.76 16.04 23.32
CA VAL A 498 18.90 15.93 21.86
C VAL A 498 18.45 17.23 21.19
N GLU A 499 17.29 17.76 21.58
CA GLU A 499 16.68 18.95 21.01
C GLU A 499 17.55 20.20 21.17
N GLU A 500 18.22 20.34 22.31
CA GLU A 500 19.16 21.42 22.56
C GLU A 500 20.45 21.33 21.72
N SER A 501 20.75 20.14 21.19
CA SER A 501 22.01 19.86 20.51
C SER A 501 21.88 19.93 18.99
N VAL A 502 20.83 19.35 18.41
CA VAL A 502 20.75 19.11 16.95
C VAL A 502 19.38 19.42 16.31
N VAL A 503 18.41 19.93 17.07
CA VAL A 503 17.06 20.24 16.54
C VAL A 503 16.83 21.74 16.50
N PHE A 504 16.36 22.22 15.36
CA PHE A 504 16.10 23.62 15.08
C PHE A 504 14.62 23.80 14.71
N GLY A 505 13.99 24.84 15.25
CA GLY A 505 12.66 25.26 14.83
C GLY A 505 12.76 26.34 13.76
N THR A 506 11.65 26.58 13.06
CA THR A 506 11.53 27.71 12.14
C THR A 506 10.39 28.63 12.54
N ASP A 507 10.67 29.94 12.52
CA ASP A 507 9.65 30.99 12.67
C ASP A 507 9.12 31.44 11.30
N LYS A 508 9.66 30.90 10.21
CA LYS A 508 9.33 31.27 8.83
C LYS A 508 9.25 30.02 7.95
N LEU A 509 8.02 29.58 7.71
CA LEU A 509 7.75 28.61 6.67
C LEU A 509 8.10 29.22 5.31
N THR A 510 8.62 28.40 4.41
CA THR A 510 8.68 28.72 2.99
C THR A 510 7.26 28.87 2.43
N THR A 511 7.15 29.45 1.22
CA THR A 511 5.86 29.53 0.53
C THR A 511 5.27 28.14 0.34
N TRP A 512 6.10 27.15 -0.01
CA TRP A 512 5.66 25.77 -0.21
C TRP A 512 5.15 25.13 1.08
N GLU A 513 5.92 25.20 2.18
CA GLU A 513 5.50 24.62 3.47
C GLU A 513 4.23 25.28 4.01
N SER A 514 4.07 26.59 3.79
CA SER A 514 2.83 27.31 4.14
C SER A 514 1.64 26.76 3.34
N SER A 515 1.82 26.55 2.03
CA SER A 515 0.80 25.95 1.17
C SER A 515 0.46 24.51 1.58
N VAL A 516 1.46 23.69 1.94
CA VAL A 516 1.25 22.32 2.42
C VAL A 516 0.43 22.33 3.72
N ARG A 517 0.79 23.17 4.70
CA ARG A 517 0.01 23.33 5.94
C ARG A 517 -1.44 23.71 5.64
N ASP A 518 -1.66 24.69 4.78
CA ASP A 518 -3.01 25.16 4.46
C ASP A 518 -3.81 24.08 3.72
N ALA A 519 -3.18 23.34 2.79
CA ALA A 519 -3.80 22.22 2.09
C ALA A 519 -4.19 21.06 3.03
N LEU A 520 -3.38 20.78 4.05
CA LEU A 520 -3.72 19.79 5.09
C LEU A 520 -4.99 20.19 5.83
N LEU A 521 -5.12 21.47 6.21
CA LEU A 521 -6.30 21.99 6.88
C LEU A 521 -7.54 21.97 5.98
N GLU A 522 -7.39 22.36 4.70
CA GLU A 522 -8.46 22.27 3.69
C GLU A 522 -8.90 20.82 3.45
N SER A 523 -7.99 19.86 3.60
CA SER A 523 -8.26 18.42 3.49
C SER A 523 -8.78 17.79 4.78
N ASN A 524 -9.24 18.60 5.75
CA ASN A 524 -9.80 18.16 7.03
C ASN A 524 -8.79 17.43 7.94
N ILE A 525 -7.49 17.64 7.75
CA ILE A 525 -6.43 17.22 8.67
C ILE A 525 -6.24 18.32 9.72
N GLY A 526 -7.29 18.53 10.52
CA GLY A 526 -7.30 19.50 11.63
C GLY A 526 -7.24 18.83 13.01
N PRO A 527 -6.98 19.59 14.09
CA PRO A 527 -6.84 21.06 14.13
C PRO A 527 -5.45 21.55 13.64
N ASP A 528 -5.30 22.87 13.51
CA ASP A 528 -3.97 23.51 13.41
C ASP A 528 -3.35 23.58 14.81
N ASN A 529 -2.25 22.85 15.01
CA ASN A 529 -1.53 22.80 16.27
C ASN A 529 -0.37 23.80 16.34
N GLY A 530 -0.14 24.60 15.29
CA GLY A 530 0.99 25.53 15.22
C GLY A 530 2.34 24.81 15.32
N PHE A 531 3.33 25.47 15.94
CA PHE A 531 4.63 24.84 16.18
C PHE A 531 4.59 23.91 17.40
N THR A 532 4.94 22.65 17.21
CA THR A 532 5.14 21.69 18.30
C THR A 532 6.09 20.58 17.87
N LEU A 533 6.88 20.05 18.80
CA LEU A 533 7.70 18.85 18.57
C LEU A 533 6.94 17.56 18.89
N ASP A 534 5.79 17.64 19.57
CA ASP A 534 5.01 16.47 19.95
C ASP A 534 4.26 15.89 18.75
N HIS A 535 4.12 14.56 18.69
CA HIS A 535 3.31 13.89 17.68
C HIS A 535 1.82 13.98 18.07
N VAL A 536 1.07 14.81 17.35
CA VAL A 536 -0.33 15.12 17.67
C VAL A 536 -1.17 15.15 16.40
N VAL A 537 -2.42 14.66 16.49
CA VAL A 537 -3.40 14.68 15.40
C VAL A 537 -3.67 16.11 14.93
N GLY A 538 -3.71 16.30 13.62
CA GLY A 538 -3.93 17.58 12.95
C GLY A 538 -2.69 18.08 12.20
N ALA A 539 -2.80 19.25 11.56
CA ALA A 539 -1.69 19.92 10.92
C ALA A 539 -0.79 20.59 11.97
N LYS A 540 0.52 20.55 11.77
CA LYS A 540 1.51 21.19 12.65
C LYS A 540 2.77 21.60 11.89
N VAL A 541 3.50 22.52 12.48
CA VAL A 541 4.89 22.82 12.15
C VAL A 541 5.78 22.14 13.19
N THR A 542 6.81 21.44 12.76
CA THR A 542 7.73 20.71 13.65
C THR A 542 9.17 21.23 13.52
N GLY A 543 10.09 20.68 14.31
CA GLY A 543 11.51 20.98 14.19
C GLY A 543 12.20 20.15 13.10
N ALA A 544 13.33 20.63 12.61
CA ALA A 544 14.20 19.92 11.69
C ALA A 544 15.62 19.79 12.27
N THR A 545 16.40 18.87 11.71
CA THR A 545 17.84 18.71 12.00
C THR A 545 18.71 19.45 10.98
N PHE A 546 18.15 20.46 10.33
CA PHE A 546 18.87 21.44 9.53
C PHE A 546 18.81 22.80 10.23
N ASP A 547 19.94 23.52 10.26
CA ASP A 547 19.97 24.88 10.80
C ASP A 547 19.49 25.92 9.77
N GLU A 548 19.38 27.18 10.20
CA GLU A 548 18.94 28.31 9.34
C GLU A 548 19.80 28.53 8.08
N ARG A 549 20.96 27.88 7.97
CA ARG A 549 21.86 27.95 6.82
C ARG A 549 21.75 26.71 5.92
N GLY A 550 20.83 25.80 6.20
CA GLY A 550 20.67 24.53 5.48
C GLY A 550 21.79 23.53 5.78
N ARG A 551 22.55 23.70 6.88
CA ARG A 551 23.54 22.71 7.30
C ARG A 551 22.86 21.62 8.11
N ARG A 552 23.13 20.35 7.78
CA ARG A 552 22.68 19.20 8.56
C ARG A 552 23.39 19.12 9.90
N HIS A 553 22.61 18.80 10.91
CA HIS A 553 23.03 18.35 12.23
C HIS A 553 22.52 16.93 12.46
N GLY A 554 23.22 16.12 13.24
CA GLY A 554 22.89 14.70 13.33
C GLY A 554 23.43 14.01 14.58
N ALA A 555 23.16 12.71 14.71
CA ALA A 555 23.52 11.97 15.92
C ALA A 555 25.04 11.99 16.20
N VAL A 556 25.87 12.14 15.16
CA VAL A 556 27.32 12.30 15.29
C VAL A 556 27.72 13.46 16.20
N GLU A 557 27.01 14.59 16.17
CA GLU A 557 27.35 15.77 16.98
C GLU A 557 27.02 15.60 18.46
N LEU A 558 26.19 14.61 18.80
CA LEU A 558 25.92 14.25 20.19
C LEU A 558 27.17 13.68 20.87
N LEU A 559 28.16 13.19 20.09
CA LEU A 559 29.47 12.80 20.60
C LEU A 559 30.25 13.99 21.19
N ASN A 560 29.93 15.24 20.83
CA ASN A 560 30.53 16.41 21.50
C ASN A 560 30.19 16.51 22.99
N LYS A 561 29.16 15.78 23.44
CA LYS A 561 28.75 15.70 24.84
C LYS A 561 29.43 14.54 25.60
N ALA A 562 30.21 13.72 24.90
CA ALA A 562 30.94 12.61 25.50
C ALA A 562 32.10 13.11 26.37
N ASN A 563 32.53 12.28 27.33
CA ASN A 563 33.80 12.50 27.99
C ASN A 563 34.95 12.02 27.07
N PRO A 564 35.82 12.92 26.60
CA PRO A 564 36.87 12.57 25.63
C PRO A 564 37.94 11.62 26.19
N GLU A 565 38.09 11.52 27.51
CA GLU A 565 39.03 10.58 28.13
C GLU A 565 38.51 9.14 28.15
N ASN A 566 37.20 8.97 28.01
CA ASN A 566 36.51 7.70 28.22
C ASN A 566 35.89 7.13 26.95
N LEU A 567 35.81 7.90 25.86
CA LEU A 567 35.22 7.46 24.60
C LEU A 567 36.27 7.39 23.50
N ARG A 568 36.38 6.22 22.88
CA ARG A 568 37.10 6.03 21.62
C ARG A 568 36.12 5.64 20.52
N VAL A 569 36.25 6.25 19.34
CA VAL A 569 35.43 5.96 18.17
C VAL A 569 36.33 5.40 17.08
N ILE A 570 36.01 4.21 16.57
CA ILE A 570 36.71 3.62 15.43
C ILE A 570 35.76 3.61 14.22
N VAL A 571 36.16 4.29 13.15
CA VAL A 571 35.45 4.28 11.86
C VAL A 571 36.08 3.26 10.90
N ASN A 572 35.38 2.94 9.80
CA ASN A 572 35.77 1.87 8.87
C ASN A 572 35.96 0.49 9.55
N ALA A 573 35.31 0.29 10.71
CA ALA A 573 35.38 -0.90 11.53
C ALA A 573 34.18 -1.83 11.25
N THR A 574 34.40 -2.87 10.45
CA THR A 574 33.36 -3.87 10.18
C THR A 574 33.33 -4.95 11.27
N VAL A 575 32.34 -4.87 12.16
CA VAL A 575 32.08 -5.93 13.15
C VAL A 575 31.40 -7.10 12.46
N GLN A 576 32.08 -8.25 12.42
CA GLN A 576 31.60 -9.46 11.74
C GLN A 576 30.83 -10.41 12.65
N ARG A 577 31.19 -10.47 13.94
CA ARG A 577 30.58 -11.35 14.93
C ARG A 577 30.80 -10.83 16.34
N LEU A 578 29.92 -11.24 17.25
CA LEU A 578 30.14 -11.14 18.69
C LEU A 578 30.81 -12.43 19.17
N ASN A 579 31.79 -12.30 20.05
CA ASN A 579 32.42 -13.45 20.71
C ASN A 579 31.67 -13.74 22.01
N PHE A 580 31.40 -15.02 22.27
CA PHE A 580 30.70 -15.48 23.47
C PHE A 580 31.59 -16.46 24.24
N SER A 581 31.63 -16.35 25.57
CA SER A 581 32.33 -17.32 26.42
C SER A 581 31.38 -18.46 26.82
N SER A 582 31.94 -19.65 27.07
CA SER A 582 31.18 -20.88 27.35
C SER A 582 31.18 -21.29 28.83
N SER A 583 31.72 -20.48 29.73
CA SER A 583 31.88 -20.82 31.15
C SER A 583 31.22 -19.81 32.10
N GLU A 584 30.41 -20.32 33.04
CA GLU A 584 29.79 -19.56 34.15
C GLU A 584 30.79 -19.06 35.23
N SER A 585 32.10 -19.25 35.06
CA SER A 585 33.07 -18.92 36.11
C SER A 585 34.03 -17.80 35.72
N SER A 586 33.92 -16.73 36.53
CA SER A 586 34.87 -15.65 36.83
C SER A 586 35.09 -14.54 35.81
N GLY A 587 34.44 -13.39 36.10
CA GLY A 587 34.99 -12.04 35.85
C GLY A 587 34.47 -11.37 34.60
N PHE A 588 33.40 -10.56 34.75
CA PHE A 588 32.93 -9.52 33.81
C PHE A 588 33.12 -9.78 32.30
N ASP A 589 32.78 -10.97 31.82
CA ASP A 589 32.53 -11.21 30.42
C ASP A 589 31.05 -10.98 30.12
N LEU A 590 30.75 -10.32 28.98
CA LEU A 590 29.40 -10.14 28.49
C LEU A 590 28.77 -11.53 28.23
N LEU A 591 28.07 -12.07 29.22
CA LEU A 591 27.35 -13.34 29.19
C LEU A 591 26.14 -13.22 28.24
N ILE A 592 26.40 -13.29 26.94
CA ILE A 592 25.39 -13.65 25.96
C ILE A 592 25.68 -15.10 25.61
N PHE A 593 24.88 -16.02 26.14
CA PHE A 593 24.92 -17.41 25.68
C PHE A 593 24.43 -17.46 24.22
N ILE A 594 24.93 -18.40 23.43
CA ILE A 594 24.27 -18.78 22.17
C ILE A 594 22.95 -19.45 22.58
N LEU A 595 21.89 -18.63 22.65
CA LEU A 595 20.54 -19.05 23.03
C LEU A 595 19.71 -19.20 21.77
N ASP A 596 18.85 -20.21 21.76
CA ASP A 596 17.76 -20.28 20.79
C ASP A 596 16.80 -19.12 21.05
N GLN A 597 16.81 -18.14 20.15
CA GLN A 597 16.01 -16.92 20.20
C GLN A 597 15.16 -16.83 18.93
N PRO A 598 13.95 -17.42 18.92
CA PRO A 598 13.17 -17.64 17.70
C PRO A 598 12.69 -16.36 17.01
N PHE A 599 12.77 -15.21 17.69
CA PHE A 599 12.30 -13.93 17.18
C PHE A 599 13.41 -13.03 16.61
N VAL A 600 14.68 -13.44 16.67
CA VAL A 600 15.76 -12.66 16.04
C VAL A 600 15.57 -12.64 14.52
N GLY A 601 15.47 -11.44 13.96
CA GLY A 601 15.18 -11.23 12.53
C GLY A 601 13.70 -11.38 12.14
N GLN A 602 12.81 -11.61 13.10
CA GLN A 602 11.35 -11.61 12.89
C GLN A 602 10.76 -10.23 13.23
N PHE A 603 9.49 -10.00 12.84
CA PHE A 603 8.77 -8.74 13.10
C PHE A 603 9.51 -7.51 12.56
N MET A 604 10.09 -7.63 11.37
CA MET A 604 10.64 -6.48 10.64
C MET A 604 9.48 -5.72 10.01
N TYR A 605 9.34 -4.45 10.35
CA TYR A 605 8.28 -3.58 9.84
C TYR A 605 8.90 -2.43 9.04
N ASP A 606 8.38 -2.19 7.85
CA ASP A 606 8.68 -1.02 7.03
C ASP A 606 7.35 -0.32 6.67
N PRO A 607 7.00 0.80 7.32
CA PRO A 607 5.75 1.49 7.02
C PRO A 607 5.69 1.90 5.54
N PRO A 608 4.64 1.52 4.80
CA PRO A 608 4.58 1.81 3.38
C PRO A 608 4.49 3.32 3.15
N ARG A 609 5.39 3.84 2.31
CA ARG A 609 5.37 5.25 1.89
C ARG A 609 4.67 5.38 0.55
N SER A 610 3.63 6.22 0.51
CA SER A 610 2.94 6.62 -0.71
C SER A 610 3.28 8.07 -1.02
N THR A 611 3.71 8.38 -2.24
CA THR A 611 4.05 9.75 -2.62
C THR A 611 3.38 10.20 -3.91
N VAL A 612 3.09 11.50 -3.98
CA VAL A 612 2.64 12.20 -5.18
C VAL A 612 3.71 13.19 -5.56
N ASN A 613 4.23 13.09 -6.79
CA ASN A 613 5.14 14.09 -7.33
C ASN A 613 4.34 15.08 -8.17
N LEU A 614 4.27 16.32 -7.73
CA LEU A 614 3.64 17.41 -8.48
C LEU A 614 4.73 18.19 -9.23
N VAL A 615 4.61 18.28 -10.55
CA VAL A 615 5.42 19.21 -11.36
C VAL A 615 4.65 20.51 -11.47
N THR A 616 5.13 21.55 -10.78
CA THR A 616 4.47 22.85 -10.79
C THR A 616 4.83 23.63 -12.06
N PRO A 617 3.90 24.37 -12.68
CA PRO A 617 4.17 25.15 -13.89
C PRO A 617 5.11 26.34 -13.65
N PHE A 618 5.31 26.70 -12.38
CA PHE A 618 6.29 27.69 -11.94
C PHE A 618 7.24 27.06 -10.93
N PRO A 619 8.53 27.43 -10.92
CA PRO A 619 9.48 26.94 -9.93
C PRO A 619 8.99 27.26 -8.52
N ILE A 620 8.86 26.24 -7.69
CA ILE A 620 8.69 26.38 -6.25
C ILE A 620 10.07 26.40 -5.59
N SER A 621 10.22 27.20 -4.53
CA SER A 621 11.47 27.35 -3.79
C SER A 621 11.35 26.75 -2.40
N GLY A 622 12.43 26.11 -1.93
CA GLY A 622 12.51 25.50 -0.61
C GLY A 622 12.41 23.98 -0.67
N ILE A 623 12.96 23.33 0.36
CA ILE A 623 12.78 21.91 0.66
C ILE A 623 11.84 21.87 1.86
N GLY A 624 10.67 21.26 1.71
CA GLY A 624 9.74 21.10 2.83
C GLY A 624 10.32 20.18 3.89
N SER A 625 10.52 20.71 5.10
CA SER A 625 11.07 19.94 6.23
C SER A 625 10.35 20.20 7.56
N HIS A 626 9.33 21.07 7.57
CA HIS A 626 8.66 21.48 8.82
C HIS A 626 7.15 21.24 8.86
N ALA A 627 6.42 21.29 7.74
CA ALA A 627 4.97 21.13 7.73
C ALA A 627 4.56 19.65 7.67
N ILE A 628 3.84 19.18 8.69
CA ILE A 628 3.35 17.78 8.75
C ILE A 628 1.89 17.74 9.18
N GLY A 629 1.14 16.75 8.69
CA GLY A 629 -0.23 16.47 9.09
C GLY A 629 -0.34 15.06 9.65
N ILE A 630 -0.92 14.91 10.82
CA ILE A 630 -1.20 13.60 11.42
C ILE A 630 -2.69 13.33 11.32
N SER A 631 -3.10 12.29 10.61
CA SER A 631 -4.51 11.91 10.49
C SER A 631 -5.03 11.27 11.78
N ARG A 632 -6.36 11.21 11.93
CA ARG A 632 -6.99 10.53 13.07
C ARG A 632 -6.73 9.03 13.11
N ASP A 633 -6.43 8.45 11.96
CA ASP A 633 -6.12 7.03 11.79
C ASP A 633 -4.62 6.75 12.00
N GLY A 634 -3.83 7.75 12.38
CA GLY A 634 -2.41 7.60 12.71
C GLY A 634 -1.46 7.72 11.53
N PHE A 635 -1.93 8.14 10.36
CA PHE A 635 -1.05 8.36 9.20
C PHE A 635 -0.33 9.69 9.29
N SER A 636 0.98 9.67 9.07
CA SER A 636 1.80 10.88 8.92
C SER A 636 1.82 11.31 7.46
N ILE A 637 1.46 12.56 7.22
CA ILE A 637 1.49 13.22 5.92
C ILE A 637 2.58 14.28 6.00
N ASN A 638 3.59 14.17 5.15
CA ASN A 638 4.67 15.14 5.03
C ASN A 638 4.94 15.38 3.54
N ASP A 639 5.75 16.40 3.28
CA ASP A 639 6.18 16.72 1.93
C ASP A 639 7.70 16.69 1.84
N ILE A 640 8.18 16.60 0.60
CA ILE A 640 9.52 16.98 0.23
C ILE A 640 9.41 17.72 -1.10
N SER A 641 10.02 18.88 -1.17
CA SER A 641 10.16 19.65 -2.41
C SER A 641 11.64 19.72 -2.76
N GLY A 642 11.95 19.75 -4.05
CA GLY A 642 13.32 19.84 -4.52
C GLY A 642 13.34 20.06 -6.03
N ALA A 643 14.40 20.69 -6.53
CA ALA A 643 14.64 20.69 -7.97
C ALA A 643 14.98 19.26 -8.37
N THR A 644 14.12 18.60 -9.14
CA THR A 644 14.53 17.41 -9.86
C THR A 644 15.70 17.80 -10.77
N PRO A 645 16.88 17.16 -10.66
CA PRO A 645 17.87 17.29 -11.71
C PRO A 645 17.25 16.64 -12.95
N PHE A 646 16.68 17.46 -13.83
CA PHE A 646 16.42 17.07 -15.20
C PHE A 646 17.78 16.71 -15.80
N TYR A 647 18.14 15.44 -15.76
CA TYR A 647 19.09 14.92 -16.73
C TYR A 647 18.40 15.06 -18.08
N SER A 648 18.81 16.09 -18.83
CA SER A 648 18.66 16.11 -20.29
C SER A 648 19.14 14.76 -20.84
N PRO A 649 18.44 14.17 -21.81
CA PRO A 649 18.66 12.80 -22.31
C PRO A 649 20.10 12.51 -22.74
#